data_AF-A0A1B6I5C9-F1
#
_entry.id   AF-A0A1B6I5C9-F1
#
_cell.length_a   1.000
_cell.length_b   1.000
_cell.length_c   1.000
_cell.angle_alpha   90.00
_cell.angle_beta   90.00
_cell.angle_gamma   90.00
#
_symmetry.space_group_name_H-M   'P 1'
#
loop_
_entity.id
_entity.type
_entity.pdbx_description
1 polymer ?
#
loop_
_entity_poly.entity_id
_entity_poly.type
_entity_poly.pdbx_seq_one_letter_code
_entity_poly.pdbx_strand_id
1 'polypeptide(L)'
;ITVLSQHSTLHTLLVEYLSVFPHLIDCLHLDYMAASQEQLSKLSCLVLKFDADGNVQKMLLKNNKRQPQVMFPALVAAGRHVDSSLVRHCSQLIACLPEYLQSDPTPVWLVENSAAIGAFLAGLTDAECLEIYNCLDSQLIWTCTHLNIARHVYVKLGQVVNFVVKTLNMLVPLTSLATLTRAEEVCACLKEVVEPGNHDWEPVRNSDIWPSWVRLALKLGETPDTQASFLLTTLTKLCAAIYQEKHSRVANLTEMVFSHSQFLAVLLAKPTPTKAALLELVLTLLRLNPSVMVSSHVPIFLSAYSASLSVCDQLILQLLQLYESQGFSLAEWKPLLWGESAASFYSVRSQVTPGLWTRQSFTQLLDLFDEQRVNMTIAHFPIDRDLKPKVTIEDQPDIYDPAFYLPMLVSMFAPSEIFFTYKTCQSGCLSLVLSALASRHKDVRIVAYVALQRFHCHLESHTNSQDTLWLHFLDALRLGLNAADGEVPRLKSVVAVFLARTAQVLTNPSHPLYLPLSQFVLAKPRFHLDTVPELLPLFNSADVQLHNMRQEWILNVLRDGIRDNEDFVLCLKSMVFKIILDFYSSTLASEKSKVLILETLQATVSVKGAGLLLMSCYSLYPWLHEVVLNATSALLTPLITILAALLHKSSASLILPLLIHLTTLPQLTEQQLTTVLAAIVPYHLAADTVTRLVETVESTLGGAFEHKTMLANGVKYVESAPVDSTDARGHLKNIVLRLLKNEE
;
A
#
# COMPACT_ATOMS: atom_id res chain seq x y z
N ILE A 1 -30.67 7.19 -6.13
CA ILE A 1 -30.01 6.42 -7.23
C ILE A 1 -28.96 7.27 -7.96
N THR A 2 -29.28 8.49 -8.41
CA THR A 2 -28.31 9.43 -9.01
C THR A 2 -27.28 10.03 -8.04
N VAL A 3 -27.57 10.07 -6.73
CA VAL A 3 -26.61 10.51 -5.67
C VAL A 3 -25.63 9.39 -5.27
N LEU A 4 -26.04 8.12 -5.39
CA LEU A 4 -25.22 6.95 -5.03
C LEU A 4 -24.00 6.76 -5.93
N SER A 5 -23.99 7.36 -7.12
CA SER A 5 -22.85 7.31 -8.05
C SER A 5 -21.66 8.19 -7.61
N GLN A 6 -21.86 9.11 -6.67
CA GLN A 6 -20.81 10.02 -6.19
C GLN A 6 -19.96 9.41 -5.06
N HIS A 7 -20.46 8.39 -4.34
CA HIS A 7 -19.76 7.72 -3.25
C HIS A 7 -19.63 6.21 -3.50
N SER A 8 -18.74 5.86 -4.42
CA SER A 8 -18.62 4.52 -5.00
C SER A 8 -18.19 3.43 -4.01
N THR A 9 -17.34 3.75 -3.03
CA THR A 9 -16.75 2.76 -2.11
C THR A 9 -17.79 2.17 -1.15
N LEU A 10 -18.59 3.01 -0.49
CA LEU A 10 -19.61 2.58 0.47
C LEU A 10 -20.72 1.76 -0.21
N HIS A 11 -21.19 2.20 -1.37
CA HIS A 11 -22.15 1.44 -2.17
C HIS A 11 -21.58 0.10 -2.63
N THR A 12 -20.30 0.05 -3.00
CA THR A 12 -19.62 -1.20 -3.41
C THR A 12 -19.50 -2.18 -2.23
N LEU A 13 -19.10 -1.70 -1.04
CA LEU A 13 -19.02 -2.54 0.16
C LEU A 13 -20.38 -3.10 0.60
N LEU A 14 -21.46 -2.31 0.46
CA LEU A 14 -22.81 -2.80 0.74
C LEU A 14 -23.23 -3.89 -0.25
N VAL A 15 -22.95 -3.69 -1.54
CA VAL A 15 -23.17 -4.70 -2.60
C VAL A 15 -22.34 -5.96 -2.32
N GLU A 16 -21.09 -5.82 -1.88
CA GLU A 16 -20.23 -6.94 -1.47
C GLU A 16 -20.81 -7.69 -0.25
N TYR A 17 -21.28 -6.99 0.78
CA TYR A 17 -21.92 -7.61 1.94
C TYR A 17 -23.15 -8.42 1.54
N LEU A 18 -24.06 -7.82 0.76
CA LEU A 18 -25.26 -8.50 0.26
C LEU A 18 -24.91 -9.66 -0.69
N SER A 19 -23.75 -9.62 -1.35
CA SER A 19 -23.26 -10.75 -2.15
C SER A 19 -22.83 -11.95 -1.30
N VAL A 20 -22.38 -11.72 -0.07
CA VAL A 20 -22.02 -12.78 0.89
C VAL A 20 -23.25 -13.34 1.61
N PHE A 21 -24.27 -12.51 1.82
CA PHE A 21 -25.53 -12.89 2.49
C PHE A 21 -26.77 -12.67 1.60
N PRO A 22 -26.95 -13.48 0.54
CA PRO A 22 -27.93 -13.22 -0.49
C PRO A 22 -29.38 -13.35 -0.02
N HIS A 23 -29.65 -14.12 1.03
CA HIS A 23 -31.00 -14.25 1.60
C HIS A 23 -31.53 -12.93 2.18
N LEU A 24 -30.65 -11.96 2.44
CA LEU A 24 -31.03 -10.60 2.85
C LEU A 24 -31.50 -9.74 1.67
N ILE A 25 -31.25 -10.19 0.43
CA ILE A 25 -31.73 -9.51 -0.78
C ILE A 25 -33.27 -9.56 -0.84
N ASP A 26 -33.90 -10.63 -0.35
CA ASP A 26 -35.37 -10.74 -0.30
C ASP A 26 -36.01 -9.73 0.67
N CYS A 27 -35.22 -9.17 1.59
CA CYS A 27 -35.63 -8.07 2.44
C CYS A 27 -35.62 -6.72 1.71
N LEU A 28 -35.12 -6.68 0.47
CA LEU A 28 -35.14 -5.50 -0.40
C LEU A 28 -36.44 -5.49 -1.23
N HIS A 29 -37.04 -4.31 -1.40
CA HIS A 29 -38.24 -4.16 -2.22
C HIS A 29 -37.94 -4.29 -3.73
N LEU A 30 -38.36 -5.41 -4.35
CA LEU A 30 -38.03 -5.84 -5.73
C LEU A 30 -38.73 -5.05 -6.85
N ASP A 31 -39.90 -4.45 -6.58
CA ASP A 31 -40.71 -3.77 -7.59
C ASP A 31 -40.01 -2.55 -8.22
N TYR A 32 -39.06 -1.96 -7.49
CA TYR A 32 -38.24 -0.84 -7.97
C TYR A 32 -37.10 -1.28 -8.91
N MET A 33 -36.81 -2.58 -9.02
CA MET A 33 -35.64 -3.10 -9.72
C MET A 33 -35.92 -3.65 -11.13
N ALA A 34 -37.18 -3.87 -11.52
CA ALA A 34 -37.55 -4.61 -12.75
C ALA A 34 -38.56 -3.90 -13.69
N ALA A 35 -39.03 -2.70 -13.34
CA ALA A 35 -39.82 -1.86 -14.26
C ALA A 35 -38.95 -1.42 -15.46
N SER A 36 -39.54 -1.11 -16.63
CA SER A 36 -38.86 -0.83 -17.90
C SER A 36 -37.57 -0.01 -17.75
N GLN A 37 -36.44 -0.72 -17.69
CA GLN A 37 -35.12 -0.10 -17.52
C GLN A 37 -34.50 0.09 -18.90
N GLU A 38 -34.01 1.29 -19.16
CA GLU A 38 -33.17 1.55 -20.33
C GLU A 38 -31.76 0.96 -20.16
N GLN A 39 -31.29 0.77 -18.90
CA GLN A 39 -29.98 0.23 -18.50
C GLN A 39 -30.04 -0.49 -17.12
N LEU A 40 -29.09 -1.39 -16.84
CA LEU A 40 -29.08 -2.26 -15.64
C LEU A 40 -28.19 -1.71 -14.49
N SER A 41 -28.69 -1.60 -13.24
CA SER A 41 -27.93 -1.08 -12.08
C SER A 41 -27.00 -2.10 -11.41
N LYS A 42 -25.97 -1.69 -10.64
CA LYS A 42 -25.07 -2.63 -9.90
C LYS A 42 -25.80 -3.51 -8.88
N LEU A 43 -26.76 -2.96 -8.15
CA LEU A 43 -27.61 -3.72 -7.22
C LEU A 43 -28.55 -4.65 -8.02
N SER A 44 -29.09 -4.22 -9.16
CA SER A 44 -29.86 -5.10 -10.06
C SER A 44 -29.02 -6.25 -10.62
N CYS A 45 -27.77 -5.99 -11.01
CA CYS A 45 -26.81 -7.01 -11.41
C CYS A 45 -26.56 -8.01 -10.28
N LEU A 46 -26.47 -7.54 -9.03
CA LEU A 46 -26.35 -8.41 -7.85
C LEU A 46 -27.59 -9.27 -7.67
N VAL A 47 -28.79 -8.67 -7.69
CA VAL A 47 -30.06 -9.40 -7.58
C VAL A 47 -30.17 -10.46 -8.69
N LEU A 48 -29.80 -10.13 -9.93
CA LEU A 48 -29.80 -11.08 -11.06
C LEU A 48 -28.84 -12.27 -10.88
N LYS A 49 -27.74 -12.10 -10.13
CA LYS A 49 -26.84 -13.20 -9.77
C LYS A 49 -27.51 -14.21 -8.83
N PHE A 50 -28.44 -13.74 -8.00
CA PHE A 50 -29.10 -14.52 -6.94
C PHE A 50 -30.56 -14.84 -7.23
N ASP A 51 -31.05 -14.50 -8.43
CA ASP A 51 -32.38 -14.84 -8.89
C ASP A 51 -32.51 -16.35 -9.10
N ALA A 52 -32.99 -17.04 -8.07
CA ALA A 52 -33.05 -18.50 -8.03
C ALA A 52 -34.15 -19.09 -8.93
N ASP A 53 -35.32 -18.46 -8.96
CA ASP A 53 -36.48 -18.94 -9.73
C ASP A 53 -36.49 -18.46 -11.18
N GLY A 54 -35.45 -17.69 -11.55
CA GLY A 54 -35.39 -16.97 -12.81
C GLY A 54 -36.52 -15.95 -12.93
N ASN A 55 -37.14 -15.52 -11.82
CA ASN A 55 -38.30 -14.63 -11.86
C ASN A 55 -37.86 -13.23 -12.26
N VAL A 56 -36.75 -12.73 -11.71
CA VAL A 56 -36.15 -11.45 -12.09
C VAL A 56 -35.67 -11.49 -13.54
N GLN A 57 -35.01 -12.58 -13.96
CA GLN A 57 -34.58 -12.81 -15.34
C GLN A 57 -35.77 -12.92 -16.29
N LYS A 58 -36.85 -13.64 -15.95
CA LYS A 58 -38.08 -13.74 -16.77
C LYS A 58 -38.77 -12.39 -16.88
N MET A 59 -38.87 -11.64 -15.78
CA MET A 59 -39.40 -10.27 -15.79
C MET A 59 -38.57 -9.36 -16.71
N LEU A 60 -37.23 -9.45 -16.60
CA LEU A 60 -36.29 -8.73 -17.45
C LEU A 60 -36.42 -9.14 -18.93
N LEU A 61 -36.47 -10.45 -19.22
CA LEU A 61 -36.57 -11.02 -20.57
C LEU A 61 -37.91 -10.69 -21.23
N LYS A 62 -39.02 -10.68 -20.49
CA LYS A 62 -40.38 -10.46 -21.03
C LYS A 62 -40.44 -9.20 -21.87
N ASN A 63 -39.71 -8.16 -21.47
CA ASN A 63 -39.75 -6.85 -22.09
C ASN A 63 -38.53 -6.53 -22.98
N ASN A 64 -37.45 -7.33 -22.93
CA ASN A 64 -36.14 -6.93 -23.49
C ASN A 64 -35.45 -7.93 -24.45
N LYS A 65 -36.12 -8.99 -24.94
CA LYS A 65 -35.49 -10.11 -25.71
C LYS A 65 -34.67 -9.73 -26.96
N ARG A 66 -34.99 -8.61 -27.60
CA ARG A 66 -34.31 -8.13 -28.82
C ARG A 66 -33.36 -6.96 -28.53
N GLN A 67 -33.20 -6.59 -27.26
CA GLN A 67 -32.42 -5.44 -26.86
C GLN A 67 -31.04 -5.89 -26.36
N PRO A 68 -29.98 -5.78 -27.18
CA PRO A 68 -28.65 -6.19 -26.76
C PRO A 68 -28.15 -5.40 -25.52
N GLN A 69 -28.66 -4.18 -25.32
CA GLN A 69 -28.36 -3.29 -24.18
C GLN A 69 -28.86 -3.75 -22.81
N VAL A 70 -29.74 -4.74 -22.78
CA VAL A 70 -30.20 -5.38 -21.55
C VAL A 70 -29.70 -6.81 -21.51
N MET A 71 -29.70 -7.49 -22.67
CA MET A 71 -29.37 -8.91 -22.77
C MET A 71 -27.89 -9.23 -22.49
N PHE A 72 -26.94 -8.46 -23.04
CA PHE A 72 -25.52 -8.70 -22.76
C PHE A 72 -25.15 -8.32 -21.32
N PRO A 73 -25.56 -7.16 -20.75
CA PRO A 73 -25.33 -6.89 -19.33
C PRO A 73 -25.98 -7.91 -18.41
N ALA A 74 -27.18 -8.41 -18.75
CA ALA A 74 -27.84 -9.46 -17.98
C ALA A 74 -27.14 -10.82 -18.11
N LEU A 75 -26.59 -11.15 -19.29
CA LEU A 75 -25.74 -12.34 -19.46
C LEU A 75 -24.52 -12.26 -18.55
N VAL A 76 -23.85 -11.09 -18.53
CA VAL A 76 -22.70 -10.82 -17.66
C VAL A 76 -23.08 -10.88 -16.19
N ALA A 77 -24.23 -10.33 -15.81
CA ALA A 77 -24.72 -10.34 -14.44
C ALA A 77 -25.13 -11.76 -14.00
N ALA A 78 -25.91 -12.49 -14.78
CA ALA A 78 -26.46 -13.80 -14.41
C ALA A 78 -25.38 -14.89 -14.26
N GLY A 79 -24.24 -14.77 -14.96
CA GLY A 79 -23.06 -15.62 -14.75
C GLY A 79 -23.31 -17.12 -14.91
N ARG A 80 -23.45 -17.87 -13.80
CA ARG A 80 -23.71 -19.33 -13.79
C ARG A 80 -25.20 -19.69 -13.78
N HIS A 81 -26.05 -18.76 -13.38
CA HIS A 81 -27.51 -18.94 -13.33
C HIS A 81 -28.17 -18.43 -14.61
N VAL A 82 -27.42 -18.43 -15.70
CA VAL A 82 -27.88 -17.98 -17.00
C VAL A 82 -28.87 -19.00 -17.55
N ASP A 83 -30.11 -18.58 -17.76
CA ASP A 83 -31.10 -19.37 -18.47
C ASP A 83 -30.61 -19.70 -19.90
N SER A 84 -30.81 -20.95 -20.35
CA SER A 84 -30.63 -21.38 -21.74
C SER A 84 -31.29 -20.43 -22.75
N SER A 85 -32.41 -19.82 -22.36
CA SER A 85 -33.08 -18.81 -23.15
C SER A 85 -32.19 -17.56 -23.29
N LEU A 86 -31.55 -17.07 -22.23
CA LEU A 86 -30.65 -15.92 -22.24
C LEU A 86 -29.41 -16.19 -23.14
N VAL A 87 -28.75 -17.35 -23.03
CA VAL A 87 -27.61 -17.72 -23.91
C VAL A 87 -28.04 -17.80 -25.37
N ARG A 88 -29.18 -18.46 -25.65
CA ARG A 88 -29.67 -18.64 -27.01
C ARG A 88 -29.98 -17.29 -27.65
N HIS A 89 -30.63 -16.39 -26.93
CA HIS A 89 -30.88 -15.05 -27.44
C HIS A 89 -29.58 -14.25 -27.60
N CYS A 90 -28.60 -14.37 -26.69
CA CYS A 90 -27.29 -13.73 -26.88
C CYS A 90 -26.52 -14.29 -28.08
N SER A 91 -26.57 -15.61 -28.31
CA SER A 91 -25.92 -16.27 -29.46
C SER A 91 -26.55 -15.85 -30.78
N GLN A 92 -27.89 -15.72 -30.82
CA GLN A 92 -28.61 -15.18 -31.96
C GLN A 92 -28.27 -13.70 -32.24
N LEU A 93 -27.84 -12.96 -31.22
CA LEU A 93 -27.41 -11.56 -31.34
C LEU A 93 -25.91 -11.42 -31.70
N ILE A 94 -25.13 -12.51 -31.75
CA ILE A 94 -23.70 -12.47 -32.12
C ILE A 94 -23.53 -12.02 -33.57
N ALA A 95 -24.37 -12.51 -34.48
CA ALA A 95 -24.31 -12.10 -35.89
C ALA A 95 -24.47 -10.57 -36.07
N CYS A 96 -25.10 -9.90 -35.10
CA CYS A 96 -25.24 -8.45 -35.07
C CYS A 96 -24.04 -7.74 -34.42
N LEU A 97 -23.16 -8.43 -33.68
CA LEU A 97 -22.00 -7.82 -33.03
C LEU A 97 -21.03 -7.14 -34.01
N PRO A 98 -20.68 -7.73 -35.17
CA PRO A 98 -19.86 -7.03 -36.17
C PRO A 98 -20.47 -5.69 -36.60
N GLU A 99 -21.79 -5.63 -36.78
CA GLU A 99 -22.49 -4.37 -37.12
C GLU A 99 -22.36 -3.33 -36.00
N TYR A 100 -22.51 -3.75 -34.73
CA TYR A 100 -22.34 -2.84 -33.57
C TYR A 100 -20.88 -2.44 -33.32
N LEU A 101 -19.91 -3.31 -33.62
CA LEU A 101 -18.48 -2.98 -33.55
C LEU A 101 -18.09 -1.97 -34.64
N GLN A 102 -18.71 -2.06 -35.81
CA GLN A 102 -18.51 -1.09 -36.89
C GLN A 102 -19.34 0.19 -36.72
N SER A 103 -20.28 0.24 -35.78
CA SER A 103 -21.11 1.42 -35.53
C SER A 103 -20.34 2.54 -34.81
N ASP A 104 -20.60 3.79 -35.20
CA ASP A 104 -19.99 5.00 -34.62
C ASP A 104 -21.10 6.01 -34.23
N PRO A 105 -21.30 6.32 -32.93
CA PRO A 105 -20.55 5.83 -31.77
C PRO A 105 -20.92 4.39 -31.39
N THR A 106 -19.94 3.64 -30.85
CA THR A 106 -20.16 2.29 -30.30
C THR A 106 -21.17 2.34 -29.14
N PRO A 107 -22.12 1.40 -29.03
CA PRO A 107 -23.14 1.43 -27.99
C PRO A 107 -22.58 1.34 -26.57
N VAL A 108 -23.11 2.14 -25.62
CA VAL A 108 -22.64 2.20 -24.21
C VAL A 108 -22.63 0.84 -23.53
N TRP A 109 -23.69 0.05 -23.70
CA TRP A 109 -23.79 -1.29 -23.13
C TRP A 109 -22.67 -2.22 -23.62
N LEU A 110 -22.23 -2.06 -24.88
CA LEU A 110 -21.17 -2.88 -25.47
C LEU A 110 -19.81 -2.44 -24.92
N VAL A 111 -19.60 -1.13 -24.75
CA VAL A 111 -18.41 -0.57 -24.12
C VAL A 111 -18.24 -1.12 -22.70
N GLU A 112 -19.27 -1.00 -21.85
CA GLU A 112 -19.23 -1.40 -20.44
C GLU A 112 -19.06 -2.91 -20.22
N ASN A 113 -19.48 -3.74 -21.18
CA ASN A 113 -19.50 -5.20 -21.04
C ASN A 113 -18.51 -5.93 -21.98
N SER A 114 -17.72 -5.17 -22.75
CA SER A 114 -16.83 -5.68 -23.80
C SER A 114 -15.85 -6.76 -23.35
N ALA A 115 -15.25 -6.64 -22.16
CA ALA A 115 -14.31 -7.62 -21.63
C ALA A 115 -14.97 -8.99 -21.36
N ALA A 116 -16.16 -8.99 -20.77
CA ALA A 116 -16.90 -10.21 -20.48
C ALA A 116 -17.49 -10.83 -21.77
N ILE A 117 -17.92 -10.00 -22.72
CA ILE A 117 -18.33 -10.44 -24.05
C ILE A 117 -17.14 -11.10 -24.77
N GLY A 118 -15.95 -10.50 -24.75
CA GLY A 118 -14.74 -11.08 -25.32
C GLY A 118 -14.40 -12.46 -24.74
N ALA A 119 -14.53 -12.62 -23.41
CA ALA A 119 -14.34 -13.91 -22.76
C ALA A 119 -15.41 -14.95 -23.16
N PHE A 120 -16.68 -14.53 -23.28
CA PHE A 120 -17.76 -15.38 -23.80
C PHE A 120 -17.45 -15.88 -25.21
N LEU A 121 -16.94 -15.01 -26.08
CA LEU A 121 -16.56 -15.36 -27.45
C LEU A 121 -15.43 -16.40 -27.52
N ALA A 122 -14.46 -16.39 -26.59
CA ALA A 122 -13.40 -17.40 -26.57
C ALA A 122 -13.91 -18.85 -26.34
N GLY A 123 -15.12 -18.99 -25.79
CA GLY A 123 -15.80 -20.26 -25.57
C GLY A 123 -16.59 -20.78 -26.77
N LEU A 124 -16.66 -20.02 -27.85
CA LEU A 124 -17.39 -20.38 -29.06
C LEU A 124 -16.52 -21.20 -30.04
N THR A 125 -17.13 -21.57 -31.17
CA THR A 125 -16.42 -22.30 -32.22
C THR A 125 -15.43 -21.39 -32.95
N ASP A 126 -14.35 -21.97 -33.48
CA ASP A 126 -13.35 -21.20 -34.23
C ASP A 126 -13.95 -20.49 -35.44
N ALA A 127 -15.01 -21.05 -36.06
CA ALA A 127 -15.72 -20.44 -37.18
C ALA A 127 -16.43 -19.13 -36.79
N GLU A 128 -17.11 -19.11 -35.64
CA GLU A 128 -17.77 -17.92 -35.10
C GLU A 128 -16.74 -16.86 -34.66
N CYS A 129 -15.62 -17.30 -34.06
CA CYS A 129 -14.51 -16.42 -33.75
C CYS A 129 -13.83 -15.86 -35.00
N LEU A 130 -13.79 -16.60 -36.11
CA LEU A 130 -13.13 -16.19 -37.35
C LEU A 130 -13.85 -15.02 -38.01
N GLU A 131 -15.19 -14.98 -37.99
CA GLU A 131 -15.96 -13.83 -38.50
C GLU A 131 -15.65 -12.56 -37.71
N ILE A 132 -15.57 -12.67 -36.37
CA ILE A 132 -15.22 -11.55 -35.49
C ILE A 132 -13.75 -11.16 -35.66
N TYR A 133 -12.84 -12.14 -35.80
CA TYR A 133 -11.43 -11.90 -36.11
C TYR A 133 -11.28 -11.14 -37.41
N ASN A 134 -11.94 -11.57 -38.50
CA ASN A 134 -11.87 -10.91 -39.80
C ASN A 134 -12.45 -9.49 -39.73
N CYS A 135 -13.54 -9.29 -38.99
CA CYS A 135 -14.08 -7.95 -38.71
C CYS A 135 -13.04 -7.07 -38.02
N LEU A 136 -12.44 -7.53 -36.92
CA LEU A 136 -11.42 -6.80 -36.16
C LEU A 136 -10.14 -6.56 -36.99
N ASP A 137 -9.71 -7.56 -37.76
CA ASP A 137 -8.49 -7.47 -38.57
C ASP A 137 -8.68 -6.56 -39.79
N SER A 138 -9.89 -6.47 -40.34
CA SER A 138 -10.19 -5.51 -41.41
C SER A 138 -10.17 -4.05 -40.93
N GLN A 139 -10.35 -3.79 -39.63
CA GLN A 139 -10.35 -2.44 -39.09
C GLN A 139 -8.94 -1.87 -38.96
N LEU A 140 -8.80 -0.60 -39.36
CA LEU A 140 -7.55 0.16 -39.24
C LEU A 140 -7.27 0.64 -37.81
N ILE A 141 -8.32 0.87 -37.02
CA ILE A 141 -8.26 1.56 -35.73
C ILE A 141 -9.16 0.83 -34.71
N TRP A 142 -8.63 0.45 -33.55
CA TRP A 142 -9.38 -0.25 -32.49
C TRP A 142 -9.71 0.64 -31.29
N THR A 143 -11.00 0.76 -30.94
CA THR A 143 -11.43 1.33 -29.66
C THR A 143 -11.16 0.37 -28.49
N CYS A 144 -11.36 0.82 -27.25
CA CYS A 144 -11.22 0.00 -26.04
C CYS A 144 -12.07 -1.28 -26.12
N THR A 145 -13.29 -1.15 -26.64
CA THR A 145 -14.21 -2.25 -26.92
C THR A 145 -13.58 -3.29 -27.85
N HIS A 146 -12.97 -2.85 -28.94
CA HIS A 146 -12.31 -3.72 -29.91
C HIS A 146 -11.12 -4.45 -29.27
N LEU A 147 -10.30 -3.76 -28.47
CA LEU A 147 -9.16 -4.36 -27.75
C LEU A 147 -9.59 -5.44 -26.77
N ASN A 148 -10.64 -5.16 -25.97
CA ASN A 148 -11.18 -6.10 -24.98
C ASN A 148 -11.68 -7.40 -25.60
N ILE A 149 -12.18 -7.34 -26.84
CA ILE A 149 -12.61 -8.53 -27.58
C ILE A 149 -11.41 -9.17 -28.30
N ALA A 150 -10.59 -8.37 -28.98
CA ALA A 150 -9.47 -8.84 -29.79
C ALA A 150 -8.46 -9.65 -28.97
N ARG A 151 -8.15 -9.26 -27.74
CA ARG A 151 -7.22 -10.01 -26.88
C ARG A 151 -7.62 -11.48 -26.69
N HIS A 152 -8.92 -11.76 -26.59
CA HIS A 152 -9.42 -13.12 -26.41
C HIS A 152 -9.47 -13.88 -27.74
N VAL A 153 -9.96 -13.23 -28.80
CA VAL A 153 -10.11 -13.84 -30.13
C VAL A 153 -8.74 -14.16 -30.75
N TYR A 154 -7.77 -13.26 -30.67
CA TYR A 154 -6.42 -13.47 -31.23
C TYR A 154 -5.66 -14.56 -30.48
N VAL A 155 -5.74 -14.59 -29.15
CA VAL A 155 -5.11 -15.65 -28.33
C VAL A 155 -5.75 -17.00 -28.66
N LYS A 156 -7.09 -17.08 -28.73
CA LYS A 156 -7.82 -18.30 -29.10
C LYS A 156 -7.37 -18.88 -30.44
N LEU A 157 -7.11 -18.01 -31.42
CA LEU A 157 -6.68 -18.41 -32.76
C LEU A 157 -5.14 -18.52 -32.91
N GLY A 158 -4.36 -18.36 -31.82
CA GLY A 158 -2.90 -18.48 -31.84
C GLY A 158 -2.15 -17.33 -32.53
N GLN A 159 -2.78 -16.17 -32.70
CA GLN A 159 -2.30 -15.03 -33.49
C GLN A 159 -1.63 -13.94 -32.63
N VAL A 160 -0.91 -14.31 -31.56
CA VAL A 160 -0.32 -13.36 -30.59
C VAL A 160 0.68 -12.40 -31.24
N VAL A 161 1.55 -12.89 -32.12
CA VAL A 161 2.54 -12.02 -32.81
C VAL A 161 1.84 -10.99 -33.71
N ASN A 162 0.78 -11.40 -34.41
CA ASN A 162 -0.03 -10.50 -35.25
C ASN A 162 -0.77 -9.45 -34.41
N PHE A 163 -1.28 -9.85 -33.23
CA PHE A 163 -1.85 -8.92 -32.28
C PHE A 163 -0.84 -7.84 -31.85
N VAL A 164 0.39 -8.23 -31.51
CA VAL A 164 1.47 -7.29 -31.13
C VAL A 164 1.83 -6.37 -32.29
N VAL A 165 2.02 -6.90 -33.49
CA VAL A 165 2.35 -6.08 -34.68
C VAL A 165 1.24 -5.05 -34.95
N LYS A 166 -0.02 -5.48 -34.90
CA LYS A 166 -1.18 -4.61 -35.17
C LYS A 166 -1.35 -3.52 -34.11
N THR A 167 -1.23 -3.88 -32.84
CA THR A 167 -1.33 -2.92 -31.73
C THR A 167 -0.15 -1.93 -31.71
N LEU A 168 1.08 -2.37 -32.00
CA LEU A 168 2.20 -1.46 -32.17
C LEU A 168 1.99 -0.49 -33.34
N ASN A 169 1.48 -0.98 -34.48
CA ASN A 169 1.10 -0.12 -35.61
C ASN A 169 0.05 0.94 -35.26
N MET A 170 -0.90 0.62 -34.36
CA MET A 170 -1.88 1.59 -33.87
C MET A 170 -1.30 2.57 -32.85
N LEU A 171 -0.33 2.15 -32.04
CA LEU A 171 0.31 3.00 -31.04
C LEU A 171 1.24 4.05 -31.65
N VAL A 172 1.98 3.70 -32.70
CA VAL A 172 2.92 4.60 -33.38
C VAL A 172 2.30 5.94 -33.81
N PRO A 173 1.07 6.02 -34.34
CA PRO A 173 0.41 7.28 -34.69
C PRO A 173 -0.27 8.02 -33.51
N LEU A 174 -0.45 7.41 -32.33
CA LEU A 174 -1.12 8.01 -31.18
C LEU A 174 -0.19 8.94 -30.35
N THR A 175 0.60 9.77 -31.03
CA THR A 175 1.71 10.53 -30.44
C THR A 175 1.34 11.86 -29.79
N SER A 176 0.05 12.17 -29.64
CA SER A 176 -0.41 13.43 -29.04
C SER A 176 -0.76 13.25 -27.57
N LEU A 177 -0.62 14.30 -26.75
CA LEU A 177 -1.02 14.28 -25.34
C LEU A 177 -2.50 13.88 -25.18
N ALA A 178 -3.37 14.30 -26.11
CA ALA A 178 -4.79 14.00 -26.12
C ALA A 178 -5.12 12.52 -26.38
N THR A 179 -4.18 11.73 -26.89
CA THR A 179 -4.37 10.31 -27.25
C THR A 179 -3.67 9.33 -26.29
N LEU A 180 -3.00 9.82 -25.25
CA LEU A 180 -2.19 8.99 -24.36
C LEU A 180 -3.01 8.04 -23.48
N THR A 181 -4.20 8.44 -23.03
CA THR A 181 -5.10 7.57 -22.24
C THR A 181 -5.45 6.30 -23.00
N ARG A 182 -5.77 6.46 -24.29
CA ARG A 182 -6.02 5.33 -25.19
C ARG A 182 -4.77 4.48 -25.42
N ALA A 183 -3.61 5.10 -25.51
CA ALA A 183 -2.35 4.36 -25.64
C ALA A 183 -2.04 3.53 -24.38
N GLU A 184 -2.39 4.03 -23.20
CA GLU A 184 -2.23 3.33 -21.92
C GLU A 184 -3.04 2.04 -21.87
N GLU A 185 -4.31 2.09 -22.28
CA GLU A 185 -5.19 0.93 -22.34
C GLU A 185 -4.69 -0.14 -23.33
N VAL A 186 -4.22 0.29 -24.51
CA VAL A 186 -3.61 -0.62 -25.50
C VAL A 186 -2.35 -1.27 -24.91
N CYS A 187 -1.52 -0.50 -24.21
CA CYS A 187 -0.31 -1.00 -23.55
C CYS A 187 -0.61 -1.98 -22.42
N ALA A 188 -1.65 -1.72 -21.62
CA ALA A 188 -2.12 -2.64 -20.59
C ALA A 188 -2.55 -3.98 -21.21
N CYS A 189 -3.35 -3.93 -22.27
CA CYS A 189 -3.81 -5.10 -23.02
C CYS A 189 -2.64 -5.88 -23.65
N LEU A 190 -1.66 -5.18 -24.25
CA LEU A 190 -0.43 -5.77 -24.76
C LEU A 190 0.34 -6.54 -23.67
N LYS A 191 0.49 -5.94 -22.49
CA LYS A 191 1.16 -6.59 -21.38
C LYS A 191 0.42 -7.84 -20.92
N GLU A 192 -0.91 -7.89 -20.94
CA GLU A 192 -1.65 -9.11 -20.57
C GLU A 192 -1.46 -10.25 -21.58
N VAL A 193 -1.46 -9.94 -22.87
CA VAL A 193 -1.39 -10.95 -23.95
C VAL A 193 0.02 -11.53 -24.13
N VAL A 194 1.06 -10.74 -23.85
CA VAL A 194 2.45 -11.18 -24.01
C VAL A 194 2.90 -11.98 -22.80
N GLU A 195 2.97 -13.30 -22.97
CA GLU A 195 3.55 -14.24 -22.01
C GLU A 195 4.97 -14.69 -22.43
N PRO A 196 5.84 -15.05 -21.47
CA PRO A 196 7.12 -15.68 -21.77
C PRO A 196 6.87 -17.09 -22.32
N GLY A 197 6.84 -17.20 -23.65
CA GLY A 197 6.64 -18.44 -24.39
C GLY A 197 7.54 -18.53 -25.63
N ASN A 198 7.56 -19.70 -26.26
CA ASN A 198 8.35 -19.97 -27.47
C ASN A 198 7.63 -19.43 -28.72
N HIS A 199 7.39 -18.12 -28.77
CA HIS A 199 6.87 -17.45 -29.95
C HIS A 199 8.01 -17.09 -30.89
N ASP A 200 7.76 -17.18 -32.19
CA ASP A 200 8.69 -16.64 -33.19
C ASP A 200 8.53 -15.12 -33.28
N TRP A 201 9.43 -14.39 -32.63
CA TRP A 201 9.48 -12.93 -32.64
C TRP A 201 10.27 -12.35 -33.82
N GLU A 202 10.75 -13.16 -34.78
CA GLU A 202 11.42 -12.64 -35.99
C GLU A 202 10.62 -11.58 -36.75
N PRO A 203 9.28 -11.73 -36.95
CA PRO A 203 8.47 -10.73 -37.66
C PRO A 203 8.50 -9.36 -36.99
N VAL A 204 8.56 -9.31 -35.66
CA VAL A 204 8.66 -8.05 -34.91
C VAL A 204 10.08 -7.49 -34.99
N ARG A 205 11.09 -8.35 -34.79
CA ARG A 205 12.50 -7.94 -34.78
C ARG A 205 12.95 -7.35 -36.12
N ASN A 206 12.47 -7.87 -37.24
CA ASN A 206 12.90 -7.45 -38.58
C ASN A 206 12.01 -6.37 -39.20
N SER A 207 10.93 -5.97 -38.52
CA SER A 207 10.03 -4.92 -38.97
C SER A 207 10.50 -3.53 -38.52
N ASP A 208 10.28 -2.53 -39.38
CA ASP A 208 10.51 -1.10 -39.08
C ASP A 208 9.62 -0.55 -37.94
N ILE A 209 8.59 -1.31 -37.59
CA ILE A 209 7.66 -0.99 -36.50
C ILE A 209 8.40 -0.98 -35.15
N TRP A 210 9.29 -1.95 -34.93
CA TRP A 210 9.96 -2.10 -33.63
C TRP A 210 10.89 -0.92 -33.31
N PRO A 211 11.84 -0.52 -34.18
CA PRO A 211 12.63 0.70 -33.95
C PRO A 211 11.79 1.98 -33.84
N SER A 212 10.64 2.04 -34.51
CA SER A 212 9.72 3.18 -34.42
C SER A 212 9.00 3.23 -33.07
N TRP A 213 8.56 2.09 -32.57
CA TRP A 213 8.02 1.92 -31.23
C TRP A 213 9.04 2.28 -30.15
N VAL A 214 10.27 1.76 -30.24
CA VAL A 214 11.33 2.07 -29.25
C VAL A 214 11.56 3.58 -29.18
N ARG A 215 11.73 4.25 -30.32
CA ARG A 215 11.90 5.71 -30.37
C ARG A 215 10.71 6.46 -29.76
N LEU A 216 9.48 6.01 -30.02
CA LEU A 216 8.28 6.60 -29.45
C LEU A 216 8.22 6.43 -27.93
N ALA A 217 8.47 5.21 -27.46
CA ALA A 217 8.43 4.86 -26.04
C ALA A 217 9.47 5.66 -25.24
N LEU A 218 10.70 5.83 -25.77
CA LEU A 218 11.70 6.68 -25.14
C LEU A 218 11.32 8.17 -25.20
N LYS A 219 10.91 8.67 -26.37
CA LYS A 219 10.56 10.08 -26.57
C LYS A 219 9.43 10.53 -25.64
N LEU A 220 8.33 9.78 -25.57
CA LEU A 220 7.17 10.15 -24.75
C LEU A 220 7.28 9.65 -23.33
N GLY A 221 7.79 8.42 -23.14
CA GLY A 221 7.85 7.77 -21.83
C GLY A 221 8.89 8.39 -20.90
N GLU A 222 10.00 8.92 -21.41
CA GLU A 222 10.98 9.67 -20.59
C GLU A 222 10.62 11.15 -20.42
N THR A 223 9.55 11.65 -21.02
CA THR A 223 9.13 13.04 -20.79
C THR A 223 8.32 13.11 -19.49
N PRO A 224 8.74 13.83 -18.44
CA PRO A 224 8.04 13.83 -17.15
C PRO A 224 6.58 14.32 -17.23
N ASP A 225 6.33 15.31 -18.11
CA ASP A 225 5.03 15.99 -18.22
C ASP A 225 3.95 15.18 -18.95
N THR A 226 4.31 14.08 -19.62
CA THR A 226 3.37 13.29 -20.44
C THR A 226 2.59 12.25 -19.64
N GLN A 227 3.00 11.92 -18.41
CA GLN A 227 2.50 10.79 -17.63
C GLN A 227 2.56 9.43 -18.39
N ALA A 228 3.38 9.32 -19.45
CA ALA A 228 3.39 8.16 -20.34
C ALA A 228 4.34 7.03 -19.91
N SER A 229 4.61 6.90 -18.60
CA SER A 229 5.53 5.89 -18.04
C SER A 229 5.15 4.45 -18.41
N PHE A 230 3.86 4.19 -18.68
CA PHE A 230 3.36 2.91 -19.15
C PHE A 230 4.03 2.46 -20.46
N LEU A 231 4.48 3.38 -21.32
CA LEU A 231 5.21 3.06 -22.55
C LEU A 231 6.54 2.38 -22.24
N LEU A 232 7.27 2.89 -21.25
CA LEU A 232 8.54 2.30 -20.79
C LEU A 232 8.30 0.93 -20.16
N THR A 233 7.30 0.77 -19.28
CA THR A 233 6.99 -0.55 -18.69
C THR A 233 6.61 -1.59 -19.75
N THR A 234 5.92 -1.15 -20.81
CA THR A 234 5.53 -2.02 -21.93
C THR A 234 6.74 -2.38 -22.78
N LEU A 235 7.62 -1.41 -23.04
CA LEU A 235 8.92 -1.67 -23.69
C LEU A 235 9.75 -2.67 -22.88
N THR A 236 9.82 -2.53 -21.56
CA THR A 236 10.51 -3.48 -20.67
C THR A 236 9.97 -4.90 -20.82
N LYS A 237 8.65 -5.08 -20.74
CA LYS A 237 8.02 -6.40 -20.87
C LYS A 237 8.23 -7.01 -22.26
N LEU A 238 8.12 -6.21 -23.32
CA LEU A 238 8.37 -6.66 -24.69
C LEU A 238 9.84 -7.02 -24.90
N CYS A 239 10.79 -6.24 -24.38
CA CYS A 239 12.22 -6.57 -24.44
C CYS A 239 12.53 -7.89 -23.75
N ALA A 240 11.94 -8.15 -22.58
CA ALA A 240 12.11 -9.41 -21.84
C ALA A 240 11.52 -10.62 -22.59
N ALA A 241 10.48 -10.44 -23.41
CA ALA A 241 9.87 -11.51 -24.20
C ALA A 241 10.56 -11.73 -25.56
N ILE A 242 10.98 -10.66 -26.24
CA ILE A 242 11.50 -10.69 -27.62
C ILE A 242 12.98 -11.10 -27.67
N TYR A 243 13.78 -10.72 -26.67
CA TYR A 243 15.22 -10.93 -26.65
C TYR A 243 15.62 -12.06 -25.71
N GLN A 244 16.65 -12.80 -26.11
CA GLN A 244 17.36 -13.78 -25.29
C GLN A 244 18.67 -13.17 -24.76
N GLU A 245 19.31 -13.83 -23.79
CA GLU A 245 20.57 -13.36 -23.21
C GLU A 245 21.66 -13.11 -24.27
N LYS A 246 22.42 -12.02 -24.08
CA LYS A 246 23.56 -11.57 -24.91
C LYS A 246 23.25 -11.24 -26.36
N HIS A 247 21.98 -10.95 -26.68
CA HIS A 247 21.60 -10.56 -28.03
C HIS A 247 22.18 -9.19 -28.43
N SER A 248 22.87 -9.09 -29.57
CA SER A 248 23.61 -7.89 -30.01
C SER A 248 22.76 -6.61 -30.09
N ARG A 249 21.51 -6.72 -30.55
CA ARG A 249 20.58 -5.58 -30.66
C ARG A 249 20.22 -4.93 -29.30
N VAL A 250 20.38 -5.64 -28.19
CA VAL A 250 20.18 -5.08 -26.84
C VAL A 250 21.22 -4.01 -26.53
N ALA A 251 22.44 -4.14 -27.07
CA ALA A 251 23.48 -3.13 -26.88
C ALA A 251 23.09 -1.78 -27.48
N ASN A 252 22.62 -1.77 -28.73
CA ASN A 252 22.15 -0.57 -29.40
C ASN A 252 20.97 0.08 -28.66
N LEU A 253 20.02 -0.72 -28.17
CA LEU A 253 18.89 -0.20 -27.42
C LEU A 253 19.31 0.39 -26.07
N THR A 254 20.26 -0.25 -25.39
CA THR A 254 20.84 0.29 -24.16
C THR A 254 21.52 1.63 -24.43
N GLU A 255 22.33 1.72 -25.49
CA GLU A 255 22.94 2.97 -25.91
C GLU A 255 21.90 4.06 -26.21
N MET A 256 20.79 3.72 -26.88
CA MET A 256 19.69 4.67 -27.12
C MET A 256 19.06 5.20 -25.83
N VAL A 257 18.92 4.37 -24.79
CA VAL A 257 18.39 4.80 -23.49
C VAL A 257 19.38 5.73 -22.78
N PHE A 258 20.65 5.33 -22.65
CA PHE A 258 21.66 6.13 -21.94
C PHE A 258 22.00 7.45 -22.66
N SER A 259 21.87 7.51 -23.99
CA SER A 259 22.11 8.72 -24.80
C SER A 259 20.87 9.61 -24.98
N HIS A 260 19.70 9.20 -24.47
CA HIS A 260 18.48 9.99 -24.59
C HIS A 260 18.60 11.31 -23.82
N SER A 261 18.13 12.41 -24.40
CA SER A 261 18.34 13.76 -23.86
C SER A 261 17.70 13.99 -22.50
N GLN A 262 16.64 13.23 -22.17
CA GLN A 262 15.94 13.31 -20.88
C GLN A 262 16.43 12.27 -19.86
N PHE A 263 17.30 11.33 -20.24
CA PHE A 263 17.71 10.21 -19.39
C PHE A 263 18.21 10.68 -18.01
N LEU A 264 19.21 11.57 -18.00
CA LEU A 264 19.76 12.12 -16.75
C LEU A 264 18.75 12.98 -15.99
N ALA A 265 17.89 13.73 -16.69
CA ALA A 265 16.89 14.58 -16.07
C ALA A 265 15.84 13.76 -15.31
N VAL A 266 15.33 12.69 -15.93
CA VAL A 266 14.39 11.74 -15.31
C VAL A 266 15.05 10.98 -14.17
N LEU A 267 16.25 10.45 -14.40
CA LEU A 267 16.94 9.61 -13.45
C LEU A 267 17.30 10.38 -12.16
N LEU A 268 17.73 11.65 -12.28
CA LEU A 268 18.05 12.51 -11.15
C LEU A 268 16.83 13.24 -10.55
N ALA A 269 15.64 13.10 -11.12
CA ALA A 269 14.42 13.65 -10.55
C ALA A 269 14.02 12.94 -9.26
N LYS A 270 13.07 13.54 -8.53
CA LYS A 270 12.38 12.91 -7.41
C LYS A 270 11.71 11.59 -7.86
N PRO A 271 11.45 10.65 -6.94
CA PRO A 271 10.75 9.41 -7.28
C PRO A 271 9.44 9.68 -8.02
N THR A 272 9.35 9.16 -9.25
CA THR A 272 8.16 9.26 -10.12
C THR A 272 7.93 7.91 -10.79
N PRO A 273 6.71 7.60 -11.24
CA PRO A 273 6.44 6.40 -12.03
C PRO A 273 7.34 6.29 -13.27
N THR A 274 7.64 7.43 -13.91
CA THR A 274 8.56 7.50 -15.05
C THR A 274 9.99 7.10 -14.68
N LYS A 275 10.52 7.60 -13.56
CA LYS A 275 11.83 7.18 -13.05
C LYS A 275 11.87 5.69 -12.72
N ALA A 276 10.82 5.15 -12.08
CA ALA A 276 10.73 3.73 -11.77
C ALA A 276 10.72 2.87 -13.05
N ALA A 277 9.90 3.23 -14.04
CA ALA A 277 9.81 2.52 -15.30
C ALA A 277 11.11 2.57 -16.12
N LEU A 278 11.81 3.73 -16.10
CA LEU A 278 13.13 3.87 -16.70
C LEU A 278 14.18 2.99 -16.02
N LEU A 279 14.19 2.96 -14.68
CA LEU A 279 15.11 2.10 -13.91
C LEU A 279 14.84 0.62 -14.14
N GLU A 280 13.57 0.21 -14.24
CA GLU A 280 13.17 -1.17 -14.55
C GLU A 280 13.62 -1.58 -15.97
N LEU A 281 13.47 -0.67 -16.94
CA LEU A 281 13.98 -0.87 -18.30
C LEU A 281 15.51 -1.03 -18.29
N VAL A 282 16.25 -0.11 -17.66
CA VAL A 282 17.71 -0.17 -17.57
C VAL A 282 18.17 -1.48 -16.90
N LEU A 283 17.56 -1.85 -15.78
CA LEU A 283 17.88 -3.10 -15.08
C LEU A 283 17.64 -4.33 -15.95
N THR A 284 16.53 -4.36 -16.70
CA THR A 284 16.22 -5.46 -17.63
C THR A 284 17.22 -5.55 -18.76
N LEU A 285 17.60 -4.43 -19.37
CA LEU A 285 18.55 -4.40 -20.48
C LEU A 285 19.96 -4.82 -20.04
N LEU A 286 20.42 -4.35 -18.88
CA LEU A 286 21.73 -4.73 -18.34
C LEU A 286 21.77 -6.21 -17.92
N ARG A 287 20.67 -6.78 -17.44
CA ARG A 287 20.56 -8.24 -17.20
C ARG A 287 20.63 -9.03 -18.51
N LEU A 288 19.93 -8.57 -19.55
CA LEU A 288 19.94 -9.22 -20.87
C LEU A 288 21.32 -9.16 -21.53
N ASN A 289 22.08 -8.07 -21.36
CA ASN A 289 23.43 -7.96 -21.89
C ASN A 289 24.39 -7.21 -20.97
N PRO A 290 25.09 -7.90 -20.04
CA PRO A 290 26.03 -7.27 -19.10
C PRO A 290 27.26 -6.61 -19.76
N SER A 291 27.56 -6.92 -21.03
CA SER A 291 28.76 -6.40 -21.71
C SER A 291 28.77 -4.88 -21.93
N VAL A 292 27.62 -4.22 -21.82
CA VAL A 292 27.48 -2.77 -21.99
C VAL A 292 27.68 -1.97 -20.69
N MET A 293 27.91 -2.65 -19.58
CA MET A 293 28.16 -2.02 -18.28
C MET A 293 29.53 -1.34 -18.27
N VAL A 294 29.58 -0.08 -17.83
CA VAL A 294 30.82 0.70 -17.66
C VAL A 294 30.86 1.38 -16.30
N SER A 295 32.06 1.61 -15.76
CA SER A 295 32.26 2.16 -14.40
C SER A 295 31.65 3.55 -14.21
N SER A 296 31.57 4.35 -15.28
CA SER A 296 30.98 5.70 -15.26
C SER A 296 29.46 5.71 -14.97
N HIS A 297 28.77 4.58 -15.03
CA HIS A 297 27.35 4.51 -14.66
C HIS A 297 27.14 4.55 -13.14
N VAL A 298 28.09 4.08 -12.34
CA VAL A 298 27.94 3.98 -10.87
C VAL A 298 27.65 5.35 -10.22
N PRO A 299 28.40 6.43 -10.50
CA PRO A 299 28.10 7.76 -9.96
C PRO A 299 26.73 8.30 -10.32
N ILE A 300 26.25 7.96 -11.52
CA ILE A 300 24.93 8.40 -12.00
C ILE A 300 23.84 7.75 -11.14
N PHE A 301 23.96 6.45 -10.87
CA PHE A 301 23.03 5.73 -10.00
C PHE A 301 23.10 6.23 -8.55
N LEU A 302 24.29 6.44 -7.99
CA LEU A 302 24.45 7.02 -6.65
C LEU A 302 23.83 8.42 -6.54
N SER A 303 23.94 9.23 -7.58
CA SER A 303 23.34 10.57 -7.66
C SER A 303 21.81 10.54 -7.72
N ALA A 304 21.25 9.48 -8.29
CA ALA A 304 19.81 9.24 -8.36
C ALA A 304 19.22 8.59 -7.11
N TYR A 305 20.07 8.09 -6.23
CA TYR A 305 19.72 7.28 -5.06
C TYR A 305 19.45 8.14 -3.82
N SER A 306 18.45 7.78 -3.00
CA SER A 306 18.17 8.48 -1.73
C SER A 306 18.34 7.62 -0.48
N ALA A 307 18.95 6.43 -0.63
CA ALA A 307 19.16 5.45 0.44
C ALA A 307 17.88 4.95 1.13
N SER A 308 16.72 5.08 0.48
CA SER A 308 15.42 4.69 1.03
C SER A 308 14.95 3.31 0.56
N LEU A 309 13.81 2.85 1.09
CA LEU A 309 13.06 1.70 0.58
C LEU A 309 12.05 2.07 -0.51
N SER A 310 12.20 3.24 -1.15
CA SER A 310 11.35 3.56 -2.31
C SER A 310 11.57 2.57 -3.46
N VAL A 311 10.56 2.29 -4.28
CA VAL A 311 10.69 1.39 -5.45
C VAL A 311 11.87 1.79 -6.35
N CYS A 312 12.07 3.09 -6.58
CA CYS A 312 13.21 3.60 -7.35
C CYS A 312 14.55 3.23 -6.71
N ASP A 313 14.68 3.44 -5.40
CA ASP A 313 15.90 3.13 -4.68
C ASP A 313 16.15 1.62 -4.60
N GLN A 314 15.11 0.80 -4.43
CA GLN A 314 15.24 -0.66 -4.49
C GLN A 314 15.78 -1.12 -5.85
N LEU A 315 15.33 -0.51 -6.96
CA LEU A 315 15.85 -0.79 -8.30
C LEU A 315 17.29 -0.29 -8.48
N ILE A 316 17.61 0.90 -7.97
CA ILE A 316 18.98 1.44 -8.02
C ILE A 316 19.94 0.56 -7.22
N LEU A 317 19.55 0.10 -6.03
CA LEU A 317 20.39 -0.81 -5.24
C LEU A 317 20.59 -2.15 -5.96
N GLN A 318 19.56 -2.69 -6.62
CA GLN A 318 19.71 -3.86 -7.49
C GLN A 318 20.68 -3.62 -8.65
N LEU A 319 20.65 -2.43 -9.25
CA LEU A 319 21.63 -2.04 -10.27
C LEU A 319 23.04 -2.02 -9.66
N LEU A 320 23.26 -1.32 -8.55
CA LEU A 320 24.58 -1.25 -7.90
C LEU A 320 25.13 -2.65 -7.54
N GLN A 321 24.28 -3.54 -7.01
CA GLN A 321 24.65 -4.92 -6.72
C GLN A 321 24.92 -5.75 -7.99
N LEU A 322 24.20 -5.48 -9.09
CA LEU A 322 24.51 -6.08 -10.39
C LEU A 322 25.91 -5.66 -10.84
N TYR A 323 26.29 -4.38 -10.71
CA TYR A 323 27.65 -3.90 -11.01
C TYR A 323 28.70 -4.63 -10.18
N GLU A 324 28.51 -4.74 -8.85
CA GLU A 324 29.43 -5.50 -8.00
C GLU A 324 29.54 -6.97 -8.42
N SER A 325 28.42 -7.60 -8.78
CA SER A 325 28.41 -9.01 -9.22
C SER A 325 29.15 -9.25 -10.54
N GLN A 326 29.25 -8.22 -11.39
CA GLN A 326 29.99 -8.26 -12.66
C GLN A 326 31.45 -7.79 -12.52
N GLY A 327 31.92 -7.54 -11.29
CA GLY A 327 33.32 -7.21 -10.99
C GLY A 327 33.64 -5.71 -10.91
N PHE A 328 32.65 -4.82 -10.98
CA PHE A 328 32.85 -3.39 -10.75
C PHE A 328 32.87 -3.09 -9.25
N SER A 329 34.03 -2.67 -8.73
CA SER A 329 34.19 -2.40 -7.30
C SER A 329 33.59 -1.04 -6.91
N LEU A 330 32.56 -1.03 -6.05
CA LEU A 330 32.05 0.23 -5.45
C LEU A 330 33.07 0.90 -4.52
N ALA A 331 34.12 0.19 -4.09
CA ALA A 331 35.14 0.75 -3.23
C ALA A 331 35.97 1.86 -3.91
N GLU A 332 36.00 1.89 -5.25
CA GLU A 332 36.64 2.95 -6.04
C GLU A 332 35.94 4.31 -5.87
N TRP A 333 34.66 4.29 -5.48
CA TRP A 333 33.82 5.47 -5.32
C TRP A 333 33.63 5.88 -3.85
N LYS A 334 34.57 5.52 -2.97
CA LYS A 334 34.52 5.96 -1.56
C LYS A 334 34.94 7.44 -1.41
N PRO A 335 34.29 8.22 -0.52
CA PRO A 335 33.12 7.86 0.28
C PRO A 335 31.85 7.73 -0.58
N LEU A 336 31.02 6.72 -0.30
CA LEU A 336 29.77 6.46 -1.03
C LEU A 336 28.70 7.49 -0.67
N LEU A 337 28.79 8.68 -1.28
CA LEU A 337 27.73 9.68 -1.22
C LEU A 337 26.52 9.24 -2.05
N TRP A 338 25.35 9.78 -1.72
CA TRP A 338 24.13 9.58 -2.50
C TRP A 338 23.36 10.90 -2.69
N GLY A 339 22.41 10.91 -3.63
CA GLY A 339 21.53 12.04 -3.91
C GLY A 339 22.26 13.25 -4.49
N GLU A 340 21.80 14.46 -4.15
CA GLU A 340 22.37 15.71 -4.66
C GLU A 340 23.85 15.91 -4.27
N SER A 341 24.24 15.38 -3.11
CA SER A 341 25.64 15.39 -2.65
C SER A 341 26.53 14.53 -3.55
N ALA A 342 26.04 13.38 -4.03
CA ALA A 342 26.74 12.59 -5.04
C ALA A 342 26.77 13.30 -6.41
N ALA A 343 25.67 13.92 -6.83
CA ALA A 343 25.59 14.61 -8.11
C ALA A 343 26.59 15.77 -8.22
N SER A 344 26.76 16.52 -7.14
CA SER A 344 27.72 17.62 -7.03
C SER A 344 29.16 17.12 -6.89
N PHE A 345 29.40 16.06 -6.11
CA PHE A 345 30.74 15.53 -5.88
C PHE A 345 31.33 14.83 -7.10
N TYR A 346 30.56 13.97 -7.77
CA TYR A 346 31.02 13.23 -8.94
C TYR A 346 30.91 14.03 -10.24
N SER A 347 30.54 15.31 -10.17
CA SER A 347 30.36 16.18 -11.34
C SER A 347 29.39 15.58 -12.37
N VAL A 348 28.34 14.87 -11.96
CA VAL A 348 27.42 14.19 -12.91
C VAL A 348 26.76 15.19 -13.88
N ARG A 349 26.68 16.47 -13.49
CA ARG A 349 26.14 17.57 -14.32
C ARG A 349 27.19 18.36 -15.13
N SER A 350 28.48 18.08 -14.98
CA SER A 350 29.56 18.79 -15.68
C SER A 350 30.67 17.83 -16.13
N GLN A 351 31.17 17.93 -17.36
CA GLN A 351 32.27 17.09 -17.89
C GLN A 351 33.65 17.34 -17.22
N VAL A 352 33.69 17.92 -16.03
CA VAL A 352 34.90 18.17 -15.25
C VAL A 352 35.05 17.04 -14.24
N THR A 353 35.92 16.08 -14.55
CA THR A 353 36.38 15.09 -13.57
C THR A 353 36.96 15.82 -12.36
N PRO A 354 36.44 15.61 -11.14
CA PRO A 354 37.12 16.07 -9.93
C PRO A 354 38.52 15.46 -9.93
N GLY A 355 39.55 16.27 -9.67
CA GLY A 355 40.88 15.72 -9.47
C GLY A 355 40.88 14.71 -8.33
N LEU A 356 41.77 13.71 -8.41
CA LEU A 356 41.98 12.63 -7.42
C LEU A 356 42.26 13.12 -5.97
N TRP A 357 42.24 14.42 -5.71
CA TRP A 357 42.70 15.08 -4.49
C TRP A 357 41.59 15.72 -3.64
N THR A 358 40.33 15.73 -4.07
CA THR A 358 39.19 16.11 -3.20
C THR A 358 38.73 14.91 -2.38
N ARG A 359 39.54 14.49 -1.41
CA ARG A 359 39.11 13.53 -0.38
C ARG A 359 38.11 14.25 0.53
N GLN A 360 36.82 14.22 0.18
CA GLN A 360 35.77 14.71 1.07
C GLN A 360 35.81 13.92 2.39
N SER A 361 35.67 14.61 3.51
CA SER A 361 35.73 13.99 4.84
C SER A 361 34.46 13.20 5.13
N PHE A 362 34.57 12.03 5.78
CA PHE A 362 33.43 11.23 6.26
C PHE A 362 32.40 12.02 7.08
N THR A 363 32.78 13.16 7.66
CA THR A 363 31.88 14.11 8.32
C THR A 363 30.73 14.56 7.41
N GLN A 364 30.98 14.79 6.12
CA GLN A 364 29.96 15.21 5.15
C GLN A 364 28.98 14.09 4.81
N LEU A 365 29.40 12.83 4.91
CA LEU A 365 28.51 11.68 4.75
C LEU A 365 27.55 11.59 5.94
N LEU A 366 28.01 11.85 7.16
CA LEU A 366 27.15 11.88 8.35
C LEU A 366 26.04 12.94 8.25
N ASP A 367 26.27 14.04 7.52
CA ASP A 367 25.27 15.08 7.26
C ASP A 367 24.16 14.64 6.26
N LEU A 368 24.32 13.51 5.57
CA LEU A 368 23.29 12.95 4.67
C LEU A 368 22.18 12.18 5.41
N PHE A 369 22.37 11.91 6.71
CA PHE A 369 21.36 11.25 7.53
C PHE A 369 20.37 12.29 8.08
N ASP A 370 19.17 12.29 7.52
CA ASP A 370 18.07 13.14 7.94
C ASP A 370 17.45 12.62 9.24
N GLU A 371 17.28 13.52 10.22
CA GLU A 371 16.80 13.16 11.56
C GLU A 371 15.39 12.56 11.53
N GLN A 372 14.48 13.07 10.69
CA GLN A 372 13.12 12.54 10.59
C GLN A 372 13.12 11.13 9.99
N ARG A 373 13.88 10.92 8.92
CA ARG A 373 14.03 9.62 8.27
C ARG A 373 14.73 8.60 9.18
N VAL A 374 15.72 9.02 9.97
CA VAL A 374 16.31 8.18 11.02
C VAL A 374 15.25 7.75 12.02
N ASN A 375 14.46 8.69 12.54
CA ASN A 375 13.40 8.40 13.52
C ASN A 375 12.32 7.48 12.95
N MET A 376 11.91 7.69 11.70
CA MET A 376 10.98 6.83 10.97
C MET A 376 11.56 5.42 10.78
N THR A 377 12.85 5.33 10.43
CA THR A 377 13.55 4.04 10.30
C THR A 377 13.63 3.31 11.62
N ILE A 378 13.91 3.99 12.74
CA ILE A 378 13.89 3.36 14.06
C ILE A 378 12.47 2.85 14.37
N ALA A 379 11.46 3.69 14.15
CA ALA A 379 10.07 3.37 14.49
C ALA A 379 9.49 2.21 13.65
N HIS A 380 9.93 2.08 12.39
CA HIS A 380 9.38 1.12 11.42
C HIS A 380 10.47 0.24 10.79
N PHE A 381 11.58 -0.03 11.50
CA PHE A 381 12.72 -0.78 10.93
C PHE A 381 12.26 -2.09 10.24
N PRO A 382 12.68 -2.34 8.99
CA PRO A 382 12.16 -3.44 8.18
C PRO A 382 12.80 -4.79 8.60
N ILE A 383 12.23 -5.44 9.63
CA ILE A 383 12.80 -6.66 10.23
C ILE A 383 12.99 -7.83 9.26
N ASP A 384 12.21 -7.86 8.16
CA ASP A 384 12.24 -8.89 7.12
C ASP A 384 13.09 -8.52 5.89
N ARG A 385 13.73 -7.34 5.89
CA ARG A 385 14.62 -6.90 4.80
C ARG A 385 16.00 -7.53 4.93
N ASP A 386 16.36 -8.40 4.00
CA ASP A 386 17.69 -9.01 3.86
C ASP A 386 18.68 -8.06 3.17
N LEU A 387 19.99 -8.31 3.21
CA LEU A 387 21.00 -7.52 2.49
C LEU A 387 20.91 -7.68 0.96
N LYS A 388 20.44 -8.84 0.49
CA LYS A 388 20.23 -9.13 -0.93
C LYS A 388 18.72 -9.10 -1.22
N PRO A 389 18.21 -8.13 -2.00
CA PRO A 389 16.82 -8.11 -2.40
C PRO A 389 16.54 -9.31 -3.31
N LYS A 390 15.75 -10.28 -2.83
CA LYS A 390 15.22 -11.38 -3.66
C LYS A 390 13.96 -10.97 -4.41
N VAL A 391 13.20 -10.03 -3.85
CA VAL A 391 11.93 -9.51 -4.34
C VAL A 391 11.84 -8.03 -3.95
N THR A 392 11.17 -7.22 -4.77
CA THR A 392 10.78 -5.85 -4.40
C THR A 392 9.89 -5.92 -3.14
N ILE A 393 10.26 -5.14 -2.12
CA ILE A 393 9.48 -5.04 -0.89
C ILE A 393 8.53 -3.84 -0.97
N GLU A 394 7.65 -3.72 0.01
CA GLU A 394 6.70 -2.61 0.12
C GLU A 394 7.39 -1.24 -0.02
N ASP A 395 6.74 -0.33 -0.75
CA ASP A 395 7.26 1.01 -1.03
C ASP A 395 7.22 1.85 0.25
N GLN A 396 8.41 2.13 0.81
CA GLN A 396 8.55 2.88 2.07
C GLN A 396 9.61 3.99 1.91
N PRO A 397 9.28 5.09 1.21
CA PRO A 397 10.25 6.14 0.86
C PRO A 397 10.83 6.89 2.07
N ASP A 398 10.16 6.82 3.23
CA ASP A 398 10.52 7.53 4.46
C ASP A 398 11.42 6.70 5.40
N ILE A 399 11.90 5.54 4.94
CA ILE A 399 12.73 4.62 5.73
C ILE A 399 14.02 4.33 4.98
N TYR A 400 15.16 4.37 5.67
CA TYR A 400 16.46 4.02 5.10
C TYR A 400 16.58 2.50 4.86
N ASP A 401 17.17 2.11 3.72
CA ASP A 401 17.38 0.69 3.39
C ASP A 401 18.62 0.13 4.13
N PRO A 402 18.45 -0.81 5.09
CA PRO A 402 19.58 -1.42 5.80
C PRO A 402 20.53 -2.19 4.89
N ALA A 403 20.07 -2.66 3.73
CA ALA A 403 20.93 -3.34 2.76
C ALA A 403 21.99 -2.41 2.15
N PHE A 404 21.76 -1.10 2.18
CA PHE A 404 22.72 -0.11 1.71
C PHE A 404 23.50 0.55 2.85
N TYR A 405 22.80 1.09 3.86
CA TYR A 405 23.50 1.88 4.87
C TYR A 405 24.36 1.03 5.81
N LEU A 406 24.01 -0.25 6.08
CA LEU A 406 24.82 -1.06 6.99
C LEU A 406 26.20 -1.42 6.40
N PRO A 407 26.32 -1.97 5.17
CA PRO A 407 27.63 -2.22 4.57
C PRO A 407 28.46 -0.93 4.42
N MET A 408 27.81 0.18 4.09
CA MET A 408 28.45 1.48 3.99
C MET A 408 28.98 1.96 5.34
N LEU A 409 28.20 1.89 6.43
CA LEU A 409 28.66 2.23 7.78
C LEU A 409 29.78 1.29 8.26
N VAL A 410 29.72 -0.01 7.94
CA VAL A 410 30.85 -0.92 8.21
C VAL A 410 32.12 -0.42 7.53
N SER A 411 32.03 0.00 6.26
CA SER A 411 33.17 0.59 5.55
C SER A 411 33.64 1.88 6.20
N MET A 412 32.74 2.76 6.63
CA MET A 412 33.09 4.02 7.29
C MET A 412 33.78 3.80 8.63
N PHE A 413 33.39 2.77 9.36
CA PHE A 413 33.99 2.45 10.66
C PHE A 413 35.28 1.63 10.52
N ALA A 414 35.81 1.42 9.32
CA ALA A 414 37.06 0.68 9.15
C ALA A 414 38.21 1.30 10.00
N PRO A 415 39.14 0.48 10.55
CA PRO A 415 40.19 0.97 11.44
C PRO A 415 41.12 2.03 10.82
N SER A 416 41.22 2.07 9.49
CA SER A 416 42.07 3.02 8.75
C SER A 416 41.46 4.41 8.56
N GLU A 417 40.20 4.63 8.97
CA GLU A 417 39.48 5.88 8.72
C GLU A 417 39.51 6.84 9.91
N ILE A 418 39.46 8.15 9.62
CA ILE A 418 39.33 9.19 10.63
C ILE A 418 37.89 9.18 11.16
N PHE A 419 37.74 9.06 12.48
CA PHE A 419 36.45 8.80 13.11
C PHE A 419 36.01 9.94 14.03
N PHE A 420 34.72 10.32 13.95
CA PHE A 420 34.14 11.38 14.79
C PHE A 420 32.97 10.81 15.61
N THR A 421 33.26 10.38 16.85
CA THR A 421 32.29 9.72 17.73
C THR A 421 31.00 10.51 17.91
N TYR A 422 31.10 11.75 18.42
CA TYR A 422 29.93 12.57 18.73
C TYR A 422 29.05 12.79 17.51
N LYS A 423 29.65 13.17 16.37
CA LYS A 423 28.90 13.43 15.14
C LYS A 423 28.22 12.17 14.59
N THR A 424 28.86 11.01 14.73
CA THR A 424 28.29 9.71 14.30
C THR A 424 27.08 9.31 15.15
N CYS A 425 27.12 9.58 16.45
CA CYS A 425 25.97 9.37 17.32
C CYS A 425 24.87 10.40 17.03
N GLN A 426 25.24 11.67 16.85
CA GLN A 426 24.31 12.78 16.60
C GLN A 426 23.53 12.61 15.28
N SER A 427 24.18 12.11 14.22
CA SER A 427 23.53 11.82 12.94
C SER A 427 22.60 10.59 12.99
N GLY A 428 22.54 9.88 14.12
CA GLY A 428 21.69 8.70 14.29
C GLY A 428 22.25 7.43 13.66
N CYS A 429 23.48 7.44 13.12
CA CYS A 429 24.07 6.24 12.50
C CYS A 429 24.21 5.08 13.50
N LEU A 430 24.63 5.36 14.73
CA LEU A 430 24.67 4.34 15.80
C LEU A 430 23.26 3.78 16.07
N SER A 431 22.25 4.63 16.13
CA SER A 431 20.86 4.23 16.35
C SER A 431 20.34 3.32 15.24
N LEU A 432 20.65 3.60 13.98
CA LEU A 432 20.31 2.75 12.84
C LEU A 432 21.00 1.36 12.94
N VAL A 433 22.28 1.31 13.32
CA VAL A 433 23.00 0.05 13.55
C VAL A 433 22.37 -0.75 14.69
N LEU A 434 21.95 -0.08 15.78
CA LEU A 434 21.25 -0.72 16.89
C LEU A 434 19.88 -1.28 16.48
N SER A 435 19.12 -0.57 15.63
CA SER A 435 17.86 -1.07 15.08
C SER A 435 18.06 -2.35 14.25
N ALA A 436 19.17 -2.46 13.51
CA ALA A 436 19.48 -3.61 12.68
C ALA A 436 19.69 -4.94 13.44
N LEU A 437 19.99 -4.86 14.75
CA LEU A 437 20.10 -6.03 15.61
C LEU A 437 18.77 -6.77 15.81
N ALA A 438 17.63 -6.12 15.50
CA ALA A 438 16.30 -6.71 15.52
C ALA A 438 15.91 -7.44 14.22
N SER A 439 16.76 -7.42 13.18
CA SER A 439 16.49 -8.10 11.91
C SER A 439 16.34 -9.61 12.10
N ARG A 440 15.39 -10.23 11.38
CA ARG A 440 15.22 -11.69 11.35
C ARG A 440 16.37 -12.37 10.59
N HIS A 441 17.01 -11.67 9.66
CA HIS A 441 18.11 -12.20 8.86
C HIS A 441 19.43 -12.18 9.63
N LYS A 442 20.07 -13.35 9.76
CA LYS A 442 21.35 -13.50 10.47
C LYS A 442 22.44 -12.61 9.87
N ASP A 443 22.52 -12.51 8.55
CA ASP A 443 23.55 -11.75 7.84
C ASP A 443 23.46 -10.24 8.13
N VAL A 444 22.25 -9.69 8.19
CA VAL A 444 22.01 -8.29 8.59
C VAL A 444 22.54 -8.04 10.01
N ARG A 445 22.25 -8.96 10.95
CA ARG A 445 22.73 -8.85 12.33
C ARG A 445 24.26 -8.96 12.43
N ILE A 446 24.88 -9.85 11.65
CA ILE A 446 26.35 -9.98 11.58
C ILE A 446 26.98 -8.66 11.10
N VAL A 447 26.45 -8.06 10.03
CA VAL A 447 26.97 -6.78 9.53
C VAL A 447 26.81 -5.68 10.58
N ALA A 448 25.69 -5.64 11.30
CA ALA A 448 25.49 -4.71 12.41
C ALA A 448 26.48 -4.95 13.56
N TYR A 449 26.76 -6.19 13.94
CA TYR A 449 27.78 -6.52 14.95
C TYR A 449 29.18 -6.08 14.52
N VAL A 450 29.54 -6.28 13.24
CA VAL A 450 30.83 -5.82 12.71
C VAL A 450 30.93 -4.30 12.77
N ALA A 451 29.84 -3.57 12.47
CA ALA A 451 29.80 -2.12 12.62
C ALA A 451 30.01 -1.70 14.09
N LEU A 452 29.30 -2.32 15.03
CA LEU A 452 29.45 -2.02 16.46
C LEU A 452 30.84 -2.34 16.98
N GLN A 453 31.44 -3.47 16.57
CA GLN A 453 32.80 -3.85 16.96
C GLN A 453 33.82 -2.84 16.45
N ARG A 454 33.68 -2.40 15.21
CA ARG A 454 34.56 -1.38 14.62
C ARG A 454 34.42 -0.03 15.31
N PHE A 455 33.19 0.38 15.59
CA PHE A 455 32.89 1.59 16.35
C PHE A 455 33.46 1.51 17.78
N HIS A 456 33.36 0.35 18.44
CA HIS A 456 33.97 0.10 19.75
C HIS A 456 35.49 0.25 19.73
N CYS A 457 36.18 -0.35 18.73
CA CYS A 457 37.63 -0.18 18.58
C CYS A 457 38.06 1.28 18.39
N HIS A 458 37.26 2.09 17.69
CA HIS A 458 37.51 3.52 17.61
C HIS A 458 37.45 4.15 18.99
N LEU A 459 36.40 3.90 19.78
CA LEU A 459 36.29 4.47 21.13
C LEU A 459 37.45 4.07 22.05
N GLU A 460 37.95 2.83 21.98
CA GLU A 460 39.10 2.38 22.78
C GLU A 460 40.40 3.15 22.44
N SER A 461 40.54 3.58 21.18
CA SER A 461 41.72 4.30 20.71
C SER A 461 41.73 5.79 21.08
N HIS A 462 40.57 6.37 21.42
CA HIS A 462 40.44 7.78 21.79
C HIS A 462 40.55 7.96 23.31
N THR A 463 41.25 9.00 23.76
CA THR A 463 41.41 9.31 25.20
C THR A 463 40.35 10.30 25.70
N ASN A 464 39.24 10.48 24.99
CA ASN A 464 38.22 11.47 25.35
C ASN A 464 37.29 10.93 26.44
N SER A 465 37.13 11.68 27.53
CA SER A 465 36.24 11.29 28.64
C SER A 465 34.78 11.08 28.20
N GLN A 466 34.32 11.77 27.15
CA GLN A 466 32.98 11.62 26.59
C GLN A 466 32.75 10.24 25.94
N ASP A 467 33.82 9.56 25.50
CA ASP A 467 33.74 8.23 24.89
C ASP A 467 33.49 7.14 25.95
N THR A 468 33.80 7.41 27.22
CA THR A 468 33.60 6.47 28.35
C THR A 468 32.14 6.00 28.46
N LEU A 469 31.18 6.90 28.29
CA LEU A 469 29.76 6.55 28.35
C LEU A 469 29.38 5.61 27.19
N TRP A 470 29.90 5.87 25.99
CA TRP A 470 29.67 5.05 24.81
C TRP A 470 30.37 3.69 24.90
N LEU A 471 31.58 3.64 25.45
CA LEU A 471 32.28 2.39 25.76
C LEU A 471 31.44 1.53 26.70
N HIS A 472 30.96 2.11 27.81
CA HIS A 472 30.07 1.40 28.74
C HIS A 472 28.77 0.95 28.08
N PHE A 473 28.15 1.77 27.24
CA PHE A 473 26.95 1.40 26.49
C PHE A 473 27.18 0.15 25.64
N LEU A 474 28.25 0.13 24.85
CA LEU A 474 28.56 -0.98 23.94
C LEU A 474 29.03 -2.22 24.69
N ASP A 475 29.80 -2.06 25.77
CA ASP A 475 30.21 -3.18 26.63
C ASP A 475 29.01 -3.82 27.31
N ALA A 476 28.08 -3.01 27.85
CA ALA A 476 26.86 -3.50 28.46
C ALA A 476 25.96 -4.22 27.46
N LEU A 477 25.88 -3.73 26.22
CA LEU A 477 25.18 -4.39 25.11
C LEU A 477 25.85 -5.71 24.74
N ARG A 478 27.17 -5.72 24.52
CA ARG A 478 27.96 -6.90 24.17
C ARG A 478 27.82 -7.99 25.22
N LEU A 479 27.96 -7.65 26.50
CA LEU A 479 27.79 -8.59 27.61
C LEU A 479 26.33 -9.07 27.76
N GLY A 480 25.36 -8.21 27.43
CA GLY A 480 23.94 -8.59 27.36
C GLY A 480 23.69 -9.62 26.25
N LEU A 481 24.22 -9.38 25.05
CA LEU A 481 24.10 -10.28 23.89
C LEU A 481 24.79 -11.61 24.14
N ASN A 482 25.99 -11.61 24.74
CA ASN A 482 26.72 -12.84 25.08
C ASN A 482 25.99 -13.72 26.11
N ALA A 483 25.09 -13.13 26.91
CA ALA A 483 24.26 -13.86 27.87
C ALA A 483 22.96 -14.38 27.25
N ALA A 484 22.62 -14.00 26.02
CA ALA A 484 21.43 -14.46 25.32
C ALA A 484 21.69 -15.77 24.56
N ASP A 485 20.62 -16.51 24.28
CA ASP A 485 20.71 -17.78 23.58
C ASP A 485 21.03 -17.61 22.07
N GLY A 486 21.92 -18.46 21.56
CA GLY A 486 22.27 -18.55 20.14
C GLY A 486 23.61 -17.90 19.76
N GLU A 487 24.12 -18.24 18.58
CA GLU A 487 25.43 -17.75 18.09
C GLU A 487 25.38 -16.27 17.65
N VAL A 488 24.26 -15.83 17.05
CA VAL A 488 24.02 -14.44 16.62
C VAL A 488 22.65 -14.00 17.16
N PRO A 489 22.57 -13.70 18.48
CA PRO A 489 21.30 -13.43 19.16
C PRO A 489 20.54 -12.26 18.55
N ARG A 490 19.25 -12.43 18.34
CA ARG A 490 18.38 -11.35 17.87
C ARG A 490 17.93 -10.49 19.05
N LEU A 491 18.05 -9.16 18.92
CA LEU A 491 17.38 -8.25 19.84
C LEU A 491 15.88 -8.22 19.54
N LYS A 492 15.08 -8.20 20.60
CA LYS A 492 13.65 -7.92 20.49
C LYS A 492 13.52 -6.47 20.01
N SER A 493 12.63 -6.20 19.08
CA SER A 493 12.45 -4.89 18.43
C SER A 493 12.15 -3.80 19.46
N VAL A 494 11.38 -4.10 20.53
CA VAL A 494 11.16 -3.17 21.66
C VAL A 494 12.47 -2.72 22.30
N VAL A 495 13.39 -3.66 22.54
CA VAL A 495 14.70 -3.38 23.14
C VAL A 495 15.58 -2.59 22.15
N ALA A 496 15.56 -2.97 20.87
CA ALA A 496 16.32 -2.27 19.83
C ALA A 496 15.86 -0.82 19.66
N VAL A 497 14.55 -0.55 19.65
CA VAL A 497 13.97 0.80 19.60
C VAL A 497 14.34 1.60 20.84
N PHE A 498 14.25 0.99 22.04
CA PHE A 498 14.67 1.63 23.29
C PHE A 498 16.14 2.07 23.23
N LEU A 499 17.04 1.16 22.85
CA LEU A 499 18.48 1.44 22.78
C LEU A 499 18.82 2.46 21.70
N ALA A 500 18.19 2.38 20.53
CA ALA A 500 18.37 3.32 19.44
C ALA A 500 17.96 4.76 19.84
N ARG A 501 16.80 4.92 20.50
CA ARG A 501 16.34 6.21 21.02
C ARG A 501 17.18 6.70 22.19
N THR A 502 17.63 5.78 23.05
CA THR A 502 18.56 6.11 24.13
C THR A 502 19.84 6.72 23.56
N ALA A 503 20.42 6.11 22.52
CA ALA A 503 21.59 6.66 21.84
C ALA A 503 21.32 8.08 21.29
N GLN A 504 20.15 8.35 20.72
CA GLN A 504 19.82 9.72 20.27
C GLN A 504 19.77 10.70 21.45
N VAL A 505 19.07 10.35 22.54
CA VAL A 505 18.96 11.22 23.73
C VAL A 505 20.33 11.52 24.35
N LEU A 506 21.23 10.53 24.41
CA LEU A 506 22.55 10.68 25.02
C LEU A 506 23.50 11.62 24.25
N THR A 507 23.14 12.04 23.04
CA THR A 507 23.88 13.09 22.31
C THR A 507 23.54 14.49 22.79
N ASN A 508 22.46 14.68 23.55
CA ASN A 508 22.00 15.98 24.03
C ASN A 508 21.89 15.99 25.57
N PRO A 509 22.92 16.47 26.29
CA PRO A 509 22.91 16.61 27.74
C PRO A 509 21.76 17.47 28.31
N SER A 510 21.21 18.39 27.51
CA SER A 510 20.07 19.24 27.91
C SER A 510 18.72 18.54 27.79
N HIS A 511 18.67 17.33 27.22
CA HIS A 511 17.42 16.59 27.06
C HIS A 511 16.89 16.11 28.43
N PRO A 512 15.59 16.26 28.75
CA PRO A 512 15.05 15.87 30.06
C PRO A 512 15.22 14.39 30.44
N LEU A 513 15.37 13.51 29.44
CA LEU A 513 15.65 12.08 29.63
C LEU A 513 17.14 11.73 29.67
N TYR A 514 18.05 12.68 29.47
CA TYR A 514 19.49 12.40 29.46
C TYR A 514 19.96 11.76 30.77
N LEU A 515 19.58 12.35 31.91
CA LEU A 515 20.00 11.85 33.22
C LEU A 515 19.47 10.44 33.52
N PRO A 516 18.16 10.13 33.45
CA PRO A 516 17.70 8.76 33.74
C PRO A 516 18.27 7.73 32.77
N LEU A 517 18.46 8.06 31.49
CA LEU A 517 18.99 7.11 30.51
C LEU A 517 20.50 6.92 30.62
N SER A 518 21.28 7.95 30.96
CA SER A 518 22.71 7.79 31.26
C SER A 518 22.91 6.98 32.54
N GLN A 519 22.05 7.16 33.54
CA GLN A 519 22.03 6.31 34.74
C GLN A 519 21.72 4.85 34.40
N PHE A 520 20.75 4.58 33.52
CA PHE A 520 20.48 3.23 33.03
C PHE A 520 21.73 2.58 32.41
N VAL A 521 22.45 3.32 31.56
CA VAL A 521 23.69 2.82 30.91
C VAL A 521 24.76 2.48 31.94
N LEU A 522 24.90 3.29 32.98
CA LEU A 522 25.93 3.13 34.01
C LEU A 522 25.52 2.22 35.17
N ALA A 523 24.23 1.87 35.28
CA ALA A 523 23.69 1.17 36.45
C ALA A 523 24.20 -0.28 36.58
N LYS A 524 24.45 -0.97 35.47
CA LYS A 524 24.84 -2.37 35.45
C LYS A 524 25.89 -2.65 34.36
N PRO A 525 26.81 -3.60 34.60
CA PRO A 525 27.82 -3.96 33.60
C PRO A 525 27.25 -4.68 32.36
N ARG A 526 25.98 -5.11 32.40
CA ARG A 526 25.29 -5.73 31.26
C ARG A 526 23.84 -5.28 31.17
N PHE A 527 23.35 -5.10 29.96
CA PHE A 527 21.92 -4.88 29.72
C PHE A 527 21.11 -6.15 29.94
N HIS A 528 19.93 -5.99 30.54
CA HIS A 528 18.95 -7.06 30.71
C HIS A 528 18.02 -7.04 29.50
N LEU A 529 18.33 -7.86 28.49
CA LEU A 529 17.67 -7.84 27.18
C LEU A 529 16.39 -8.71 27.13
N ASP A 530 16.07 -9.43 28.21
CA ASP A 530 14.90 -10.32 28.33
C ASP A 530 13.68 -9.64 28.95
N THR A 531 13.77 -8.34 29.24
CA THR A 531 12.69 -7.49 29.76
C THR A 531 12.68 -6.15 29.05
N VAL A 532 11.54 -5.45 29.05
CA VAL A 532 11.46 -4.06 28.56
C VAL A 532 12.33 -3.15 29.45
N PRO A 533 13.37 -2.49 28.91
CA PRO A 533 14.27 -1.67 29.72
C PRO A 533 13.56 -0.46 30.32
N GLU A 534 13.89 -0.12 31.56
CA GLU A 534 13.42 1.09 32.27
C GLU A 534 11.90 1.32 32.30
N LEU A 535 11.08 0.28 32.07
CA LEU A 535 9.62 0.41 32.04
C LEU A 535 9.07 1.05 33.33
N LEU A 536 9.31 0.40 34.48
CA LEU A 536 8.78 0.87 35.77
C LEU A 536 9.41 2.21 36.23
N PRO A 537 10.74 2.42 36.15
CA PRO A 537 11.36 3.70 36.52
C PRO A 537 10.81 4.89 35.73
N LEU A 538 10.57 4.72 34.42
CA LEU A 538 10.03 5.80 33.59
C LEU A 538 8.54 6.02 33.84
N PHE A 539 7.74 4.95 33.98
CA PHE A 539 6.30 5.07 34.26
C PHE A 539 5.99 5.66 35.62
N ASN A 540 6.75 5.29 36.66
CA ASN A 540 6.50 5.67 38.05
C ASN A 540 7.43 6.80 38.53
N SER A 541 7.87 7.66 37.60
CA SER A 541 8.71 8.81 37.92
C SER A 541 8.00 9.74 38.92
N ALA A 542 8.65 10.05 40.04
CA ALA A 542 8.16 10.98 41.05
C ALA A 542 8.24 12.48 40.64
N ASP A 543 8.95 12.78 39.54
CA ASP A 543 9.08 14.13 39.01
C ASP A 543 7.79 14.56 38.30
N VAL A 544 6.99 15.41 38.95
CA VAL A 544 5.70 15.89 38.46
C VAL A 544 5.79 16.62 37.12
N GLN A 545 6.90 17.31 36.84
CA GLN A 545 7.06 18.07 35.59
C GLN A 545 7.42 17.18 34.42
N LEU A 546 8.22 16.14 34.65
CA LEU A 546 8.72 15.24 33.61
C LEU A 546 7.95 13.92 33.51
N HIS A 547 7.02 13.65 34.42
CA HIS A 547 6.25 12.40 34.50
C HIS A 547 5.58 12.04 33.17
N ASN A 548 4.76 12.94 32.63
CA ASN A 548 4.03 12.71 31.37
C ASN A 548 5.00 12.47 30.21
N MET A 549 6.07 13.25 30.11
CA MET A 549 7.07 13.10 29.05
C MET A 549 7.77 11.73 29.11
N ARG A 550 8.11 11.24 30.31
CA ARG A 550 8.74 9.93 30.52
C ARG A 550 7.79 8.79 30.13
N GLN A 551 6.53 8.88 30.56
CA GLN A 551 5.48 7.92 30.19
C GLN A 551 5.23 7.89 28.70
N GLU A 552 5.05 9.06 28.08
CA GLU A 552 4.85 9.17 26.65
C GLU A 552 6.06 8.61 25.88
N TRP A 553 7.28 8.86 26.33
CA TRP A 553 8.48 8.33 25.68
C TRP A 553 8.53 6.81 25.69
N ILE A 554 8.28 6.17 26.84
CA ILE A 554 8.28 4.70 26.92
C ILE A 554 7.07 4.07 26.21
N LEU A 555 5.91 4.73 26.20
CA LEU A 555 4.76 4.31 25.40
C LEU A 555 5.06 4.37 23.90
N ASN A 556 5.76 5.41 23.43
CA ASN A 556 6.23 5.47 22.04
C ASN A 556 7.21 4.32 21.72
N VAL A 557 8.10 3.95 22.65
CA VAL A 557 9.00 2.79 22.48
C VAL A 557 8.21 1.50 22.34
N LEU A 558 7.16 1.30 23.15
CA LEU A 558 6.30 0.13 23.08
C LEU A 558 5.51 0.08 21.77
N ARG A 559 4.85 1.17 21.39
CA ARG A 559 4.10 1.28 20.13
C ARG A 559 4.96 0.90 18.92
N ASP A 560 6.15 1.46 18.84
CA ASP A 560 7.03 1.28 17.68
C ASP A 560 7.85 -0.03 17.73
N GLY A 561 7.91 -0.63 18.92
CA GLY A 561 8.72 -1.80 19.23
C GLY A 561 7.98 -3.13 19.15
N ILE A 562 6.65 -3.18 19.28
CA ILE A 562 5.90 -4.44 19.20
C ILE A 562 5.67 -4.79 17.73
N ARG A 563 6.40 -5.78 17.19
CA ARG A 563 6.34 -6.14 15.77
C ARG A 563 6.08 -7.61 15.50
N ASP A 564 6.50 -8.48 16.41
CA ASP A 564 6.27 -9.92 16.27
C ASP A 564 6.07 -10.65 17.59
N ASN A 565 5.99 -11.97 17.52
CA ASN A 565 5.72 -12.83 18.68
C ASN A 565 6.80 -12.74 19.76
N GLU A 566 8.06 -12.52 19.41
CA GLU A 566 9.13 -12.39 20.41
C GLU A 566 8.97 -11.10 21.22
N ASP A 567 8.56 -10.01 20.54
CA ASP A 567 8.24 -8.73 21.17
C ASP A 567 7.01 -8.84 22.08
N PHE A 568 5.96 -9.53 21.61
CA PHE A 568 4.78 -9.78 22.42
C PHE A 568 5.09 -10.55 23.71
N VAL A 569 5.90 -11.62 23.61
CA VAL A 569 6.32 -12.41 24.78
C VAL A 569 7.17 -11.59 25.75
N LEU A 570 8.05 -10.71 25.24
CA LEU A 570 8.81 -9.77 26.06
C LEU A 570 7.89 -8.83 26.86
N CYS A 571 6.86 -8.29 26.20
CA CYS A 571 5.87 -7.42 26.82
C CYS A 571 5.04 -8.14 27.89
N LEU A 572 4.67 -9.41 27.65
CA LEU A 572 4.00 -10.26 28.67
C LEU A 572 4.89 -10.48 29.89
N LYS A 573 6.15 -10.87 29.69
CA LYS A 573 7.14 -11.06 30.78
C LYS A 573 7.35 -9.79 31.61
N SER A 574 7.27 -8.64 30.95
CA SER A 574 7.47 -7.32 31.59
C SER A 574 6.18 -6.70 32.12
N MET A 575 5.06 -7.45 32.11
CA MET A 575 3.74 -7.01 32.59
C MET A 575 3.20 -5.74 31.89
N VAL A 576 3.64 -5.47 30.66
CA VAL A 576 3.30 -4.23 29.93
C VAL A 576 1.79 -4.04 29.85
N PHE A 577 1.06 -5.07 29.40
CA PHE A 577 -0.38 -4.94 29.17
C PHE A 577 -1.17 -4.66 30.44
N LYS A 578 -0.79 -5.28 31.57
CA LYS A 578 -1.40 -4.97 32.86
C LYS A 578 -1.18 -3.51 33.23
N ILE A 579 0.06 -3.05 33.14
CA ILE A 579 0.45 -1.68 33.51
C ILE A 579 -0.30 -0.65 32.65
N ILE A 580 -0.33 -0.81 31.33
CA ILE A 580 -0.93 0.19 30.44
C ILE A 580 -2.46 0.20 30.49
N LEU A 581 -3.10 -0.96 30.66
CA LEU A 581 -4.56 -1.06 30.79
C LEU A 581 -5.02 -0.44 32.12
N ASP A 582 -4.33 -0.74 33.22
CA ASP A 582 -4.60 -0.14 34.53
C ASP A 582 -4.35 1.38 34.51
N PHE A 583 -3.25 1.82 33.87
CA PHE A 583 -2.92 3.24 33.76
C PHE A 583 -3.94 4.01 32.92
N TYR A 584 -4.49 3.44 31.85
CA TYR A 584 -5.49 4.10 31.01
C TYR A 584 -6.71 4.59 31.82
N SER A 585 -7.16 3.79 32.79
CA SER A 585 -8.31 4.09 33.65
C SER A 585 -7.96 5.05 34.80
N SER A 586 -6.69 5.43 34.95
CA SER A 586 -6.23 6.39 35.96
C SER A 586 -6.58 7.84 35.57
N THR A 587 -6.79 8.69 36.58
CA THR A 587 -6.92 10.14 36.40
C THR A 587 -5.62 10.81 35.94
N LEU A 588 -4.48 10.11 36.05
CA LEU A 588 -3.18 10.57 35.58
C LEU A 588 -2.99 10.41 34.06
N ALA A 589 -3.80 9.58 33.40
CA ALA A 589 -3.66 9.34 31.97
C ALA A 589 -4.18 10.54 31.15
N SER A 590 -3.24 11.27 30.53
CA SER A 590 -3.55 12.29 29.54
C SER A 590 -4.22 11.68 28.31
N GLU A 591 -4.99 12.48 27.56
CA GLU A 591 -5.59 12.03 26.29
C GLU A 591 -4.52 11.51 25.31
N LYS A 592 -3.36 12.17 25.25
CA LYS A 592 -2.22 11.71 24.45
C LYS A 592 -1.69 10.35 24.91
N SER A 593 -1.59 10.11 26.22
CA SER A 593 -1.19 8.80 26.75
C SER A 593 -2.22 7.72 26.41
N LYS A 594 -3.52 8.05 26.49
CA LYS A 594 -4.61 7.15 26.09
C LYS A 594 -4.53 6.75 24.62
N VAL A 595 -4.27 7.73 23.73
CA VAL A 595 -4.03 7.46 22.30
C VAL A 595 -2.82 6.53 22.13
N LEU A 596 -1.68 6.82 22.75
CA LEU A 596 -0.47 5.97 22.65
C LEU A 596 -0.69 4.54 23.18
N ILE A 597 -1.50 4.37 24.23
CA ILE A 597 -1.88 3.05 24.75
C ILE A 597 -2.71 2.28 23.71
N LEU A 598 -3.69 2.94 23.10
CA LEU A 598 -4.49 2.33 22.03
C LEU A 598 -3.62 2.00 20.80
N GLU A 599 -2.72 2.88 20.38
CA GLU A 599 -1.76 2.58 19.30
C GLU A 599 -0.83 1.41 19.66
N THR A 600 -0.41 1.30 20.93
CA THR A 600 0.37 0.15 21.42
C THR A 600 -0.44 -1.15 21.36
N LEU A 601 -1.72 -1.10 21.76
CA LEU A 601 -2.62 -2.24 21.63
C LEU A 601 -2.88 -2.59 20.17
N GLN A 602 -3.00 -1.60 19.27
CA GLN A 602 -3.12 -1.79 17.83
C GLN A 602 -1.90 -2.55 17.27
N ALA A 603 -0.69 -2.11 17.61
CA ALA A 603 0.55 -2.81 17.25
C ALA A 603 0.60 -4.22 17.85
N THR A 604 -0.03 -4.44 19.00
CA THR A 604 -0.07 -5.76 19.64
C THR A 604 -1.05 -6.70 18.96
N VAL A 605 -2.27 -6.25 18.63
CA VAL A 605 -3.30 -7.12 18.02
C VAL A 605 -2.96 -7.51 16.59
N SER A 606 -2.08 -6.76 15.90
CA SER A 606 -1.53 -7.16 14.61
C SER A 606 -0.56 -8.36 14.70
N VAL A 607 0.00 -8.63 15.89
CA VAL A 607 0.79 -9.83 16.15
C VAL A 607 -0.10 -11.05 16.20
N LYS A 608 0.19 -12.04 15.35
CA LYS A 608 -0.63 -13.25 15.18
C LYS A 608 -0.89 -13.96 16.51
N GLY A 609 -2.15 -13.99 16.94
CA GLY A 609 -2.62 -14.68 18.13
C GLY A 609 -2.55 -13.87 19.43
N ALA A 610 -1.87 -12.72 19.44
CA ALA A 610 -1.74 -11.87 20.62
C ALA A 610 -3.09 -11.31 21.10
N GLY A 611 -3.93 -10.85 20.17
CA GLY A 611 -5.26 -10.33 20.49
C GLY A 611 -6.16 -11.33 21.23
N LEU A 612 -6.20 -12.59 20.78
CA LEU A 612 -6.98 -13.65 21.43
C LEU A 612 -6.46 -13.96 22.85
N LEU A 613 -5.14 -13.95 23.04
CA LEU A 613 -4.53 -14.15 24.36
C LEU A 613 -4.89 -12.99 25.29
N LEU A 614 -4.82 -11.74 24.83
CA LEU A 614 -5.20 -10.58 25.62
C LEU A 614 -6.68 -10.59 26.00
N MET A 615 -7.57 -10.98 25.07
CA MET A 615 -8.99 -11.15 25.36
C MET A 615 -9.24 -12.23 26.43
N SER A 616 -8.51 -13.35 26.36
CA SER A 616 -8.75 -14.51 27.22
C SER A 616 -8.08 -14.41 28.59
N CYS A 617 -6.92 -13.74 28.69
CA CYS A 617 -6.07 -13.78 29.87
C CYS A 617 -5.81 -12.40 30.51
N TYR A 618 -6.13 -11.29 29.83
CA TYR A 618 -5.83 -9.93 30.29
C TYR A 618 -7.08 -9.02 30.37
N SER A 619 -8.28 -9.59 30.35
CA SER A 619 -9.55 -8.85 30.46
C SER A 619 -9.69 -7.71 29.43
N LEU A 620 -9.09 -7.87 28.25
CA LEU A 620 -9.13 -6.83 27.22
C LEU A 620 -10.56 -6.56 26.74
N TYR A 621 -11.44 -7.57 26.69
CA TYR A 621 -12.81 -7.38 26.23
C TYR A 621 -13.66 -6.49 27.16
N PRO A 622 -13.79 -6.78 28.47
CA PRO A 622 -14.52 -5.88 29.39
C PRO A 622 -13.95 -4.46 29.39
N TRP A 623 -12.62 -4.33 29.30
CA TRP A 623 -11.96 -3.04 29.20
C TRP A 623 -12.33 -2.29 27.92
N LEU A 624 -12.29 -2.95 26.75
CA LEU A 624 -12.69 -2.35 25.48
C LEU A 624 -14.16 -1.91 25.49
N HIS A 625 -15.04 -2.69 26.12
CA HIS A 625 -16.44 -2.33 26.27
C HIS A 625 -16.61 -0.99 27.03
N GLU A 626 -15.90 -0.81 28.14
CA GLU A 626 -15.90 0.46 28.89
C GLU A 626 -15.33 1.63 28.08
N VAL A 627 -14.23 1.37 27.34
CA VAL A 627 -13.58 2.40 26.51
C VAL A 627 -14.48 2.84 25.35
N VAL A 628 -15.17 1.92 24.70
CA VAL A 628 -16.10 2.20 23.59
C VAL A 628 -17.27 3.06 24.05
N LEU A 629 -17.84 2.80 25.24
CA LEU A 629 -18.94 3.59 25.79
C LEU A 629 -18.54 5.04 26.12
N ASN A 630 -17.26 5.27 26.42
CA ASN A 630 -16.72 6.58 26.78
C ASN A 630 -15.82 7.16 25.67
N ALA A 631 -15.94 6.68 24.43
CA ALA A 631 -15.06 7.06 23.35
C ALA A 631 -15.24 8.55 22.98
N THR A 632 -14.13 9.29 22.96
CA THR A 632 -14.06 10.63 22.36
C THR A 632 -13.65 10.52 20.89
N SER A 633 -13.87 11.58 20.11
CA SER A 633 -13.54 11.62 18.68
C SER A 633 -12.08 11.25 18.39
N ALA A 634 -11.14 11.65 19.25
CA ALA A 634 -9.71 11.34 19.12
C ALA A 634 -9.39 9.84 19.28
N LEU A 635 -10.24 9.08 19.97
CA LEU A 635 -10.01 7.66 20.26
C LEU A 635 -10.69 6.74 19.23
N LEU A 636 -11.64 7.24 18.43
CA LEU A 636 -12.44 6.42 17.53
C LEU A 636 -11.58 5.66 16.50
N THR A 637 -10.63 6.32 15.86
CA THR A 637 -9.78 5.70 14.83
C THR A 637 -8.99 4.49 15.37
N PRO A 638 -8.17 4.63 16.44
CA PRO A 638 -7.43 3.48 16.98
C PRO A 638 -8.36 2.43 17.62
N LEU A 639 -9.54 2.80 18.13
CA LEU A 639 -10.51 1.82 18.64
C LEU A 639 -11.11 0.97 17.52
N ILE A 640 -11.52 1.60 16.41
CA ILE A 640 -12.08 0.89 15.26
C ILE A 640 -11.05 -0.08 14.69
N THR A 641 -9.78 0.32 14.57
CA THR A 641 -8.72 -0.56 14.07
C THR A 641 -8.46 -1.74 15.00
N ILE A 642 -8.43 -1.53 16.33
CA ILE A 642 -8.30 -2.62 17.32
C ILE A 642 -9.48 -3.58 17.21
N LEU A 643 -10.71 -3.07 17.22
CA LEU A 643 -11.91 -3.91 17.16
C LEU A 643 -11.98 -4.68 15.83
N ALA A 644 -11.67 -4.04 14.70
CA ALA A 644 -11.59 -4.70 13.41
C ALA A 644 -10.53 -5.82 13.40
N ALA A 645 -9.36 -5.58 13.99
CA ALA A 645 -8.29 -6.59 14.09
C ALA A 645 -8.66 -7.75 15.03
N LEU A 646 -9.42 -7.48 16.10
CA LEU A 646 -9.93 -8.49 17.03
C LEU A 646 -11.15 -9.24 16.51
N LEU A 647 -11.79 -8.76 15.45
CA LEU A 647 -12.99 -9.36 14.87
C LEU A 647 -12.62 -10.61 14.05
N HIS A 648 -12.40 -11.72 14.77
CA HIS A 648 -12.20 -13.05 14.22
C HIS A 648 -13.42 -13.93 14.54
N LYS A 649 -13.60 -15.05 13.81
CA LYS A 649 -14.76 -15.96 13.99
C LYS A 649 -14.98 -16.40 15.44
N SER A 650 -13.91 -16.55 16.21
CA SER A 650 -13.91 -16.95 17.62
C SER A 650 -14.33 -15.85 18.60
N SER A 651 -14.24 -14.59 18.21
CA SER A 651 -14.52 -13.40 19.04
C SER A 651 -15.68 -12.55 18.51
N ALA A 652 -16.25 -12.92 17.35
CA ALA A 652 -17.27 -12.17 16.65
C ALA A 652 -18.49 -11.83 17.51
N SER A 653 -18.98 -12.79 18.32
CA SER A 653 -20.14 -12.56 19.21
C SER A 653 -19.91 -11.46 20.25
N LEU A 654 -18.66 -11.18 20.59
CA LEU A 654 -18.27 -10.16 21.57
C LEU A 654 -17.95 -8.81 20.91
N ILE A 655 -17.21 -8.85 19.79
CA ILE A 655 -16.65 -7.65 19.16
C ILE A 655 -17.64 -7.00 18.18
N LEU A 656 -18.45 -7.80 17.49
CA LEU A 656 -19.41 -7.30 16.50
C LEU A 656 -20.43 -6.31 17.11
N PRO A 657 -21.01 -6.54 18.30
CA PRO A 657 -21.87 -5.56 18.96
C PRO A 657 -21.18 -4.24 19.26
N LEU A 658 -19.88 -4.26 19.61
CA LEU A 658 -19.11 -3.04 19.89
C LEU A 658 -18.90 -2.22 18.61
N LEU A 659 -18.56 -2.86 17.49
CA LEU A 659 -18.45 -2.21 16.19
C LEU A 659 -19.78 -1.61 15.72
N ILE A 660 -20.88 -2.35 15.88
CA ILE A 660 -22.23 -1.87 15.55
C ILE A 660 -22.61 -0.69 16.47
N HIS A 661 -22.24 -0.73 17.74
CA HIS A 661 -22.50 0.40 18.63
C HIS A 661 -21.78 1.66 18.16
N LEU A 662 -20.52 1.55 17.72
CA LEU A 662 -19.78 2.69 17.18
C LEU A 662 -20.49 3.30 15.96
N THR A 663 -21.15 2.50 15.09
CA THR A 663 -21.91 3.05 13.94
C THR A 663 -23.10 3.91 14.34
N THR A 664 -23.58 3.81 15.58
CA THR A 664 -24.66 4.67 16.08
C THR A 664 -24.19 6.05 16.54
N LEU A 665 -22.88 6.29 16.61
CA LEU A 665 -22.33 7.57 17.06
C LEU A 665 -22.38 8.61 15.92
N PRO A 666 -22.92 9.82 16.17
CA PRO A 666 -23.11 10.84 15.13
C PRO A 666 -21.81 11.51 14.64
N GLN A 667 -20.64 11.08 15.13
CA GLN A 667 -19.34 11.72 14.92
C GLN A 667 -18.43 10.96 13.94
N LEU A 668 -18.92 9.88 13.32
CA LEU A 668 -18.11 9.05 12.42
C LEU A 668 -17.82 9.74 11.09
N THR A 669 -16.57 9.68 10.66
CA THR A 669 -16.18 10.10 9.32
C THR A 669 -16.48 9.00 8.29
N GLU A 670 -16.58 9.36 7.00
CA GLU A 670 -16.75 8.42 5.91
C GLU A 670 -15.68 7.30 5.92
N GLN A 671 -14.43 7.66 6.21
CA GLN A 671 -13.31 6.70 6.31
C GLN A 671 -13.49 5.71 7.48
N GLN A 672 -13.95 6.20 8.63
CA GLN A 672 -14.20 5.35 9.80
C GLN A 672 -15.36 4.39 9.53
N LEU A 673 -16.46 4.86 8.94
CA LEU A 673 -17.60 4.03 8.58
C LEU A 673 -17.23 2.96 7.53
N THR A 674 -16.42 3.34 6.53
CA THR A 674 -15.89 2.42 5.53
C THR A 674 -15.08 1.29 6.18
N THR A 675 -14.23 1.63 7.16
CA THR A 675 -13.41 0.65 7.90
C THR A 675 -14.29 -0.32 8.71
N VAL A 676 -15.33 0.19 9.38
CA VAL A 676 -16.26 -0.65 10.13
C VAL A 676 -17.03 -1.59 9.22
N LEU A 677 -17.57 -1.09 8.10
CA LEU A 677 -18.30 -1.92 7.15
C LEU A 677 -17.40 -3.03 6.58
N ALA A 678 -16.19 -2.68 6.14
CA ALA A 678 -15.21 -3.65 5.64
C ALA A 678 -14.92 -4.77 6.66
N ALA A 679 -14.85 -4.44 7.96
CA ALA A 679 -14.65 -5.43 9.01
C ALA A 679 -15.88 -6.34 9.20
N ILE A 680 -17.09 -5.79 9.09
CA ILE A 680 -18.34 -6.52 9.31
C ILE A 680 -18.72 -7.41 8.11
N VAL A 681 -18.22 -7.12 6.89
CA VAL A 681 -18.56 -7.84 5.66
C VAL A 681 -18.62 -9.38 5.82
N PRO A 682 -17.67 -10.05 6.51
CA PRO A 682 -17.67 -11.50 6.64
C PRO A 682 -18.72 -12.10 7.61
N TYR A 683 -19.47 -11.28 8.34
CA TYR A 683 -20.31 -11.72 9.47
C TYR A 683 -21.80 -11.51 9.21
N HIS A 684 -22.61 -12.50 9.57
CA HIS A 684 -24.06 -12.40 9.43
C HIS A 684 -24.64 -11.42 10.45
N LEU A 685 -25.41 -10.45 9.97
CA LEU A 685 -26.16 -9.51 10.78
C LEU A 685 -27.66 -9.81 10.75
N ALA A 686 -28.33 -9.47 11.84
CA ALA A 686 -29.79 -9.47 11.90
C ALA A 686 -30.37 -8.37 10.98
N ALA A 687 -31.56 -8.61 10.44
CA ALA A 687 -32.19 -7.74 9.44
C ALA A 687 -32.37 -6.29 9.93
N ASP A 688 -32.74 -6.11 11.20
CA ASP A 688 -32.88 -4.79 11.84
C ASP A 688 -31.56 -4.01 11.91
N THR A 689 -30.43 -4.72 12.03
CA THR A 689 -29.09 -4.15 12.06
C THR A 689 -28.67 -3.72 10.67
N VAL A 690 -29.01 -4.52 9.65
CA VAL A 690 -28.76 -4.19 8.24
C VAL A 690 -29.53 -2.94 7.83
N THR A 691 -30.81 -2.84 8.20
CA THR A 691 -31.61 -1.64 7.95
C THR A 691 -30.98 -0.39 8.59
N ARG A 692 -30.58 -0.46 9.87
CA ARG A 692 -29.91 0.65 10.58
C ARG A 692 -28.57 1.04 9.96
N LEU A 693 -27.79 0.07 9.48
CA LEU A 693 -26.53 0.34 8.77
C LEU A 693 -26.78 1.06 7.45
N VAL A 694 -27.81 0.66 6.70
CA VAL A 694 -28.22 1.35 5.47
C VAL A 694 -28.63 2.79 5.79
N GLU A 695 -29.45 3.02 6.82
CA GLU A 695 -29.84 4.36 7.28
C GLU A 695 -28.61 5.20 7.71
N THR A 696 -27.65 4.60 8.40
CA THR A 696 -26.41 5.26 8.84
C THR A 696 -25.54 5.65 7.64
N VAL A 697 -25.38 4.76 6.67
CA VAL A 697 -24.67 5.02 5.41
C VAL A 697 -25.37 6.15 4.65
N GLU A 698 -26.69 6.11 4.53
CA GLU A 698 -27.47 7.18 3.89
C GLU A 698 -27.31 8.54 4.59
N SER A 699 -27.33 8.58 5.93
CA SER A 699 -27.12 9.82 6.68
C SER A 699 -25.69 10.39 6.52
N THR A 700 -24.69 9.51 6.38
CA THR A 700 -23.28 9.88 6.25
C THR A 700 -22.96 10.36 4.84
N LEU A 701 -23.57 9.74 3.83
CA LEU A 701 -23.39 10.05 2.41
C LEU A 701 -24.12 11.33 1.94
N GLY A 702 -24.95 11.92 2.77
CA GLY A 702 -25.81 13.04 2.39
C GLY A 702 -25.93 14.10 3.46
N GLY A 703 -24.85 14.41 4.20
CA GLY A 703 -24.84 15.34 5.33
C GLY A 703 -25.83 16.50 5.16
N ALA A 704 -26.94 16.45 5.90
CA ALA A 704 -28.00 17.47 5.87
C ALA A 704 -28.63 17.79 4.49
N PHE A 705 -28.70 16.85 3.54
CA PHE A 705 -29.29 17.17 2.23
C PHE A 705 -30.81 17.06 2.15
N GLU A 706 -31.55 16.52 3.13
CA GLU A 706 -33.02 16.51 3.06
C GLU A 706 -33.75 16.52 4.42
N HIS A 707 -33.40 17.46 5.30
CA HIS A 707 -34.42 18.15 6.13
C HIS A 707 -35.45 18.93 5.23
N LYS A 708 -35.43 18.75 3.90
CA LYS A 708 -35.88 19.67 2.85
C LYS A 708 -36.85 19.04 1.83
N THR A 709 -37.14 17.74 1.86
CA THR A 709 -38.41 17.21 1.35
C THR A 709 -39.54 17.35 2.37
N MET A 710 -39.28 18.00 3.52
CA MET A 710 -40.32 18.77 4.20
C MET A 710 -40.77 20.00 3.38
N LEU A 711 -39.97 20.49 2.40
CA LEU A 711 -40.33 21.66 1.56
C LEU A 711 -40.96 21.28 0.21
N ALA A 712 -40.86 20.04 -0.26
CA ALA A 712 -41.54 19.57 -1.49
C ALA A 712 -43.03 19.26 -1.28
N ASN A 713 -43.45 18.91 -0.06
CA ASN A 713 -44.85 18.69 0.31
C ASN A 713 -45.49 19.87 1.08
N GLY A 714 -44.86 21.05 1.05
CA GLY A 714 -45.55 22.34 1.26
C GLY A 714 -46.14 22.59 2.64
N VAL A 715 -45.34 22.56 3.72
CA VAL A 715 -45.74 23.21 4.99
C VAL A 715 -44.90 24.46 5.22
N LYS A 716 -45.48 25.60 4.82
CA LYS A 716 -45.03 26.95 5.20
C LYS A 716 -45.23 27.13 6.70
N TYR A 717 -44.23 27.74 7.34
CA TYR A 717 -44.33 28.53 8.58
C TYR A 717 -45.30 28.02 9.65
N VAL A 718 -44.76 27.50 10.75
CA VAL A 718 -45.48 27.57 12.03
C VAL A 718 -44.74 28.59 12.89
N GLU A 719 -45.33 29.78 12.98
CA GLU A 719 -45.04 30.77 14.01
C GLU A 719 -45.09 30.11 15.39
N SER A 720 -44.27 30.60 16.32
CA SER A 720 -44.25 30.17 17.72
C SER A 720 -45.67 30.12 18.30
N ALA A 721 -46.11 28.93 18.74
CA ALA A 721 -47.37 28.81 19.46
C ALA A 721 -47.35 29.65 20.76
N PRO A 722 -48.46 30.32 21.10
CA PRO A 722 -48.55 31.10 22.32
C PRO A 722 -48.60 30.20 23.55
N VAL A 723 -48.07 30.77 24.63
CA VAL A 723 -48.12 30.31 26.01
C VAL A 723 -49.59 30.05 26.40
N ASP A 724 -49.82 28.95 27.13
CA ASP A 724 -51.08 28.53 27.78
C ASP A 724 -52.10 27.71 26.95
N SER A 725 -52.05 26.38 27.08
CA SER A 725 -53.22 25.51 26.91
C SER A 725 -52.93 24.08 27.42
N THR A 726 -53.60 23.69 28.50
CA THR A 726 -53.42 22.46 29.26
C THR A 726 -54.32 21.32 28.76
N ASP A 727 -53.98 20.61 27.68
CA ASP A 727 -54.42 19.20 27.49
C ASP A 727 -53.69 18.49 26.32
N ALA A 728 -52.47 18.00 26.57
CA ALA A 728 -51.72 17.20 25.60
C ALA A 728 -52.28 15.77 25.41
N ARG A 729 -53.16 15.30 26.31
CA ARG A 729 -53.65 13.91 26.34
C ARG A 729 -54.88 13.72 25.44
N GLY A 730 -55.71 14.76 25.30
CA GLY A 730 -56.84 14.78 24.37
C GLY A 730 -56.44 14.73 22.89
N HIS A 731 -55.29 15.32 22.53
CA HIS A 731 -54.82 15.37 21.14
C HIS A 731 -54.29 14.02 20.64
N LEU A 732 -53.53 13.30 21.49
CA LEU A 732 -53.02 11.96 21.20
C LEU A 732 -54.14 10.92 21.04
N LYS A 733 -55.23 11.02 21.82
CA LYS A 733 -56.38 10.11 21.73
C LYS A 733 -57.13 10.22 20.40
N ASN A 734 -57.22 11.41 19.80
CA ASN A 734 -57.90 11.64 18.53
C ASN A 734 -57.10 11.16 17.30
N ILE A 735 -55.77 11.14 17.39
CA ILE A 735 -54.90 10.64 16.32
C ILE A 735 -54.96 9.10 16.26
N VAL A 736 -54.89 8.43 17.42
CA VAL A 736 -54.96 6.95 17.50
C VAL A 736 -56.32 6.41 17.05
N LEU A 737 -57.43 7.10 17.34
CA LEU A 737 -58.78 6.71 16.91
C LEU A 737 -59.04 6.88 15.40
N ARG A 738 -58.26 7.71 14.71
CA ARG A 738 -58.35 7.88 13.25
C ARG A 738 -57.51 6.85 12.48
N LEU A 739 -56.41 6.38 13.05
CA LEU A 739 -55.53 5.38 12.43
C LEU A 739 -56.09 3.96 12.50
N LEU A 740 -56.93 3.65 13.48
CA LEU A 740 -57.56 2.32 13.66
C LEU A 740 -58.86 2.11 12.86
N LYS A 741 -59.30 3.07 12.04
CA LYS A 741 -60.63 3.02 11.39
C LYS A 741 -60.65 2.85 9.87
N ASN A 742 -59.50 2.68 9.22
CA ASN A 742 -59.42 2.38 7.79
C ASN A 742 -58.56 1.13 7.53
N GLU A 743 -59.00 -0.02 8.05
CA GLU A 743 -58.73 -1.33 7.46
C GLU A 743 -60.03 -1.82 6.80
N GLU A 744 -60.12 -1.68 5.48
CA GLU A 744 -60.69 -2.62 4.50
C GLU A 744 -60.26 -2.20 3.09
#